data_AF-A0A818PN29-F1
#
_entry.id   AF-A0A818PN29-F1
#
_cell.length_a   1.000
_cell.length_b   1.000
_cell.length_c   1.000
_cell.angle_alpha   90.00
_cell.angle_beta   90.00
_cell.angle_gamma   90.00
#
_symmetry.space_group_name_H-M   'P 1'
#
loop_
_entity.id
_entity.type
_entity.pdbx_description
1 polymer ?
#
loop_
_entity_poly.entity_id
_entity_poly.type
_entity_poly.pdbx_seq_one_letter_code
_entity_poly.pdbx_strand_id
1 'polypeptide(L)'
;MSLSEQENERNRNSQCSSSSPTKTQISNAPTATLSVPSPTNEIINILLLGEIGVGKSTFINAFVNYLTFENLNKAEQGKPVVLIPASFLMTIGNNFDECIVKFSNSDSFNNEDFDHPGQSITQHCKSYVFHLNDTNKTKLRIIDTPGFGDKRGLHQDDANMQHILEYINELTHLNAICFLLKPNASQINSFFITCLTQLLDLLGSNARQNIVFCFTNARLTFYTPGDTAPLLKSMLQSFSFGDIPFIKQNTFCFDNKAFRYLVARKNGIEFNDQEHNEYENSWSKSVAESNHLLSFVCRKLKSHIIKDESQSIKQTQLQISRMIRPIQCSSSSSTKTQASNAPTATLSVPPPTNEIINILLLGESGVGKSTFINAFVNYLTFETLNKAEQGKPVVLIPVSFLMTVGNNFDECIVKFGNSDSFNNEDFDHPGQSVTQHCKSYVFHLNDTNKTKLRIIDTPGFGDTRGLRQDDANMQHILEYINELTHLNAVCFLLKPNASRINSFFIACLTQLLDLLGPNARQNIVFCFTNARSTFYTPGDTAPLLKSMLQSFSFGDIPFIKQNTFCFDNESFRYLVARQNSIEFNDQDYSEYENSWSKSVTESNHFLSFVCRELKSHVIKDESQSIKQTQLQISCMIRPMLETMRNIFQNLIAWKMDTSNGSIELNPIVLHRSAAVCYTCPRPIIKLGKFWIIKDFPHEIQNTCYSCACPSDQHIRIDYKLDYTYCERCPNTNQEEMKKSLDLLFRASAEFAYFLMNVARSSKDDSFLIHIVHMISRENDLCTGETRNEMNSKLVEKLMELMARYQQSIETLERNQEHSNLNDINVLIQTIYKNPMIQKQMDAIKQSRKIIMKQYECEFLNDSTNAKTS
;
A
#
# COMPACT_ATOMS: atom_id res chain seq x y z
N MET A 1 -26.09 60.03 6.22
CA MET A 1 -26.97 60.90 5.40
C MET A 1 -27.78 60.01 4.48
N SER A 2 -29.12 60.06 4.63
CA SER A 2 -30.23 59.53 3.80
C SER A 2 -30.08 58.10 3.21
N LEU A 3 -30.75 57.02 3.65
CA LEU A 3 -32.14 56.74 4.10
C LEU A 3 -33.26 57.07 3.10
N SER A 4 -33.78 56.02 2.45
CA SER A 4 -35.19 55.72 2.08
C SER A 4 -35.16 54.32 1.44
N GLU A 5 -36.01 53.32 1.71
CA GLU A 5 -37.46 53.31 1.85
C GLU A 5 -37.97 52.12 2.70
N GLN A 6 -39.23 52.25 3.11
CA GLN A 6 -40.00 51.46 4.06
C GLN A 6 -40.56 50.14 3.53
N GLU A 7 -40.66 49.16 4.44
CA GLU A 7 -41.82 48.30 4.81
C GLU A 7 -42.81 47.84 3.71
N ASN A 8 -43.01 46.52 3.56
CA ASN A 8 -44.12 45.83 4.25
C ASN A 8 -44.22 44.32 3.94
N GLU A 9 -44.72 43.61 4.95
CA GLU A 9 -45.01 42.18 5.06
C GLU A 9 -46.04 41.64 4.04
N ARG A 10 -45.98 40.33 3.71
CA ARG A 10 -46.98 39.31 4.12
C ARG A 10 -46.82 37.94 3.45
N ASN A 11 -46.91 36.92 4.31
CA ASN A 11 -47.24 35.50 4.10
C ASN A 11 -47.97 35.11 2.80
N ARG A 12 -47.58 33.96 2.20
CA ARG A 12 -48.39 32.71 2.10
C ARG A 12 -47.73 31.61 1.26
N ASN A 13 -47.52 30.47 1.92
CA ASN A 13 -47.78 29.08 1.51
C ASN A 13 -47.77 28.66 0.03
N SER A 14 -46.85 27.73 -0.25
CA SER A 14 -47.05 26.42 -0.89
C SER A 14 -48.04 26.30 -2.05
N GLN A 15 -47.52 26.08 -3.25
CA GLN A 15 -48.11 25.15 -4.20
C GLN A 15 -47.01 24.51 -5.06
N CYS A 16 -46.79 23.23 -4.81
CA CYS A 16 -45.97 22.35 -5.62
C CYS A 16 -46.80 21.96 -6.85
N SER A 17 -46.37 22.38 -8.04
CA SER A 17 -46.94 21.93 -9.31
C SER A 17 -45.91 21.08 -10.05
N SER A 18 -46.33 19.86 -10.38
CA SER A 18 -45.62 18.86 -11.14
C SER A 18 -45.35 19.35 -12.58
N SER A 19 -44.07 19.54 -12.93
CA SER A 19 -43.64 19.75 -14.31
C SER A 19 -42.96 18.49 -14.86
N SER A 20 -43.43 18.07 -16.02
CA SER A 20 -42.96 16.96 -16.84
C SER A 20 -41.56 17.23 -17.42
N PRO A 21 -40.78 16.17 -17.78
CA PRO A 21 -39.40 16.33 -18.20
C PRO A 21 -39.30 17.03 -19.56
N THR A 22 -38.64 18.17 -19.57
CA THR A 22 -38.31 18.98 -20.75
C THR A 22 -37.26 18.28 -21.61
N LYS A 23 -37.61 18.00 -22.87
CA LYS A 23 -36.65 17.59 -23.92
C LYS A 23 -35.79 18.79 -24.32
N THR A 24 -34.54 18.84 -23.88
CA THR A 24 -33.56 19.82 -24.35
C THR A 24 -33.01 19.38 -25.72
N GLN A 25 -33.44 20.06 -26.78
CA GLN A 25 -32.77 19.98 -28.09
C GLN A 25 -31.57 20.94 -28.09
N ILE A 26 -30.37 20.39 -28.25
CA ILE A 26 -29.15 21.17 -28.50
C ILE A 26 -29.03 21.33 -30.02
N SER A 27 -29.27 22.54 -30.53
CA SER A 27 -29.00 22.88 -31.93
C SER A 27 -27.52 23.27 -32.08
N ASN A 28 -26.88 22.67 -33.10
CA ASN A 28 -25.47 22.83 -33.52
C ASN A 28 -24.44 21.94 -32.80
N ALA A 29 -24.46 20.64 -33.07
CA ALA A 29 -23.36 19.72 -32.78
C ALA A 29 -22.43 19.60 -34.01
N PRO A 30 -21.09 19.53 -33.85
CA PRO A 30 -20.16 19.23 -34.94
C PRO A 30 -20.38 17.82 -35.50
N THR A 31 -20.25 17.63 -36.81
CA THR A 31 -20.42 16.33 -37.48
C THR A 31 -19.12 15.56 -37.60
N ALA A 32 -19.17 14.25 -37.31
CA ALA A 32 -18.08 13.32 -37.58
C ALA A 32 -18.00 12.95 -39.07
N THR A 33 -16.79 12.89 -39.62
CA THR A 33 -16.53 12.44 -41.00
C THR A 33 -16.26 10.95 -41.00
N LEU A 34 -17.31 10.14 -41.11
CA LEU A 34 -17.22 8.67 -41.21
C LEU A 34 -17.82 8.17 -42.53
N SER A 35 -17.01 7.43 -43.31
CA SER A 35 -17.47 6.70 -44.49
C SER A 35 -18.03 5.33 -44.10
N VAL A 36 -19.26 5.29 -43.57
CA VAL A 36 -20.01 4.04 -43.34
C VAL A 36 -21.22 4.01 -44.30
N PRO A 37 -21.36 3.00 -45.18
CA PRO A 37 -22.55 2.86 -46.01
C PRO A 37 -23.77 2.47 -45.17
N SER A 38 -24.90 3.16 -45.39
CA SER A 38 -26.20 2.95 -44.71
C SER A 38 -27.09 1.90 -45.43
N PRO A 39 -28.07 1.31 -44.74
CA PRO A 39 -29.43 1.89 -44.80
C PRO A 39 -30.24 1.82 -43.49
N THR A 40 -30.96 2.91 -43.19
CA THR A 40 -32.15 3.12 -42.30
C THR A 40 -31.96 4.25 -41.28
N ASN A 41 -33.06 4.95 -40.95
CA ASN A 41 -33.15 5.97 -39.89
C ASN A 41 -33.06 5.29 -38.51
N GLU A 42 -31.91 4.71 -38.18
CA GLU A 42 -31.72 3.90 -36.98
C GLU A 42 -30.97 4.70 -35.89
N ILE A 43 -31.48 4.64 -34.66
CA ILE A 43 -30.81 5.18 -33.46
C ILE A 43 -30.02 4.03 -32.86
N ILE A 44 -28.69 4.13 -32.85
CA ILE A 44 -27.81 3.15 -32.20
C ILE A 44 -27.80 3.44 -30.70
N ASN A 45 -28.37 2.57 -29.88
CA ASN A 45 -28.43 2.72 -28.42
C ASN A 45 -27.30 1.93 -27.75
N ILE A 46 -26.39 2.64 -27.09
CA ILE A 46 -25.32 2.06 -26.26
C ILE A 46 -25.57 2.41 -24.79
N LEU A 47 -25.74 1.39 -23.95
CA LEU A 47 -25.85 1.54 -22.50
C LEU A 47 -24.46 1.47 -21.85
N LEU A 48 -24.09 2.45 -21.02
CA LEU A 48 -22.81 2.46 -20.31
C LEU A 48 -23.02 2.13 -18.83
N LEU A 49 -22.43 1.05 -18.36
CA LEU A 49 -22.41 0.61 -16.97
C LEU A 49 -20.98 0.65 -16.41
N GLY A 50 -20.82 0.83 -15.11
CA GLY A 50 -19.50 0.73 -14.48
C GLY A 50 -19.47 1.34 -13.08
N GLU A 51 -18.44 1.02 -12.31
CA GLU A 51 -18.28 1.51 -10.94
C GLU A 51 -18.17 3.05 -10.84
N ILE A 52 -18.40 3.59 -9.65
CA ILE A 52 -18.11 5.00 -9.37
C ILE A 52 -16.61 5.26 -9.55
N GLY A 53 -16.28 6.36 -10.24
CA GLY A 53 -14.87 6.73 -10.48
C GLY A 53 -14.15 5.93 -11.57
N VAL A 54 -14.84 5.06 -12.33
CA VAL A 54 -14.28 4.41 -13.53
C VAL A 54 -14.11 5.37 -14.71
N GLY A 55 -14.75 6.55 -14.64
CA GLY A 55 -14.63 7.62 -15.63
C GLY A 55 -15.66 7.59 -16.76
N LYS A 56 -16.90 7.12 -16.51
CA LYS A 56 -17.99 7.07 -17.51
C LYS A 56 -18.21 8.40 -18.23
N SER A 57 -18.40 9.49 -17.48
CA SER A 57 -18.64 10.82 -18.07
C SER A 57 -17.44 11.34 -18.87
N THR A 58 -16.22 11.10 -18.38
CA THR A 58 -14.99 11.42 -19.11
C THR A 58 -14.87 10.60 -20.40
N PHE A 59 -15.22 9.31 -20.35
CA PHE A 59 -15.25 8.44 -21.52
C PHE A 59 -16.24 8.95 -22.58
N ILE A 60 -17.46 9.36 -22.20
CA ILE A 60 -18.46 9.87 -23.14
C ILE A 60 -17.91 11.09 -23.90
N ASN A 61 -17.34 12.05 -23.17
CA ASN A 61 -16.73 13.23 -23.79
C ASN A 61 -15.54 12.85 -24.68
N ALA A 62 -14.64 11.99 -24.19
CA ALA A 62 -13.48 11.54 -24.95
C ALA A 62 -13.88 10.80 -26.24
N PHE A 63 -14.78 9.82 -26.13
CA PHE A 63 -15.27 9.00 -27.24
C PHE A 63 -15.87 9.83 -28.37
N VAL A 64 -16.69 10.83 -28.05
CA VAL A 64 -17.26 11.72 -29.07
C VAL A 64 -16.20 12.59 -29.75
N ASN A 65 -15.19 13.06 -29.02
CA ASN A 65 -14.08 13.78 -29.64
C ASN A 65 -13.20 12.88 -30.50
N TYR A 66 -12.98 11.63 -30.11
CA TYR A 66 -12.25 10.65 -30.92
C TYR A 66 -12.98 10.29 -32.22
N LEU A 67 -14.32 10.31 -32.20
CA LEU A 67 -15.12 10.17 -33.42
C LEU A 67 -15.16 11.46 -34.27
N THR A 68 -14.95 12.62 -33.66
CA THR A 68 -15.04 13.93 -34.35
C THR A 68 -13.71 14.33 -35.00
N PHE A 69 -12.58 14.06 -34.33
CA PHE A 69 -11.25 14.50 -34.78
C PHE A 69 -10.33 13.29 -35.01
N GLU A 70 -9.90 13.12 -36.25
CA GLU A 70 -9.00 12.04 -36.68
C GLU A 70 -7.63 12.05 -36.00
N ASN A 71 -7.16 13.21 -35.53
CA ASN A 71 -5.88 13.35 -34.83
C ASN A 71 -5.92 14.51 -33.82
N LEU A 72 -4.95 14.51 -32.91
CA LEU A 72 -4.86 15.47 -31.81
C LEU A 72 -4.67 16.90 -32.34
N ASN A 73 -3.85 17.10 -33.38
CA ASN A 73 -3.60 18.43 -33.95
C ASN A 73 -4.88 19.10 -34.48
N LYS A 74 -5.76 18.36 -35.16
CA LYS A 74 -7.08 18.85 -35.59
C LYS A 74 -7.98 19.13 -34.41
N ALA A 75 -7.94 18.32 -33.35
CA ALA A 75 -8.70 18.56 -32.13
C ALA A 75 -8.23 19.83 -31.40
N GLU A 76 -6.92 20.09 -31.37
CA GLU A 76 -6.30 21.30 -30.80
C GLU A 76 -6.63 22.56 -31.60
N GLN A 77 -6.79 22.46 -32.92
CA GLN A 77 -7.25 23.57 -33.76
C GLN A 77 -8.77 23.79 -33.63
N GLY A 78 -9.53 22.71 -33.42
CA GLY A 78 -10.98 22.72 -33.27
C GLY A 78 -11.48 23.16 -31.89
N LYS A 79 -12.81 23.18 -31.74
CA LYS A 79 -13.48 23.33 -30.44
C LYS A 79 -13.83 21.93 -29.92
N PRO A 80 -13.32 21.50 -28.74
CA PRO A 80 -13.66 20.21 -28.17
C PRO A 80 -15.17 20.07 -27.93
N VAL A 81 -15.71 18.89 -28.20
CA VAL A 81 -17.13 18.57 -27.96
C VAL A 81 -17.31 18.17 -26.51
N VAL A 82 -18.01 18.97 -25.72
CA VAL A 82 -18.30 18.69 -24.29
C VAL A 82 -19.78 18.42 -24.10
N LEU A 83 -20.16 17.15 -24.00
CA LEU A 83 -21.55 16.74 -23.77
C LEU A 83 -21.91 16.78 -22.29
N ILE A 84 -20.94 16.49 -21.42
CA ILE A 84 -21.11 16.43 -19.97
C ILE A 84 -20.13 17.44 -19.37
N PRO A 85 -20.62 18.54 -18.76
CA PRO A 85 -19.77 19.41 -17.97
C PRO A 85 -19.00 18.59 -16.95
N ALA A 86 -17.71 18.82 -16.82
CA ALA A 86 -16.91 18.12 -15.84
C ALA A 86 -15.71 18.96 -15.43
N SER A 87 -15.07 18.51 -14.35
CA SER A 87 -13.79 19.03 -13.94
C SER A 87 -12.87 17.90 -13.54
N PHE A 88 -11.58 18.17 -13.59
CA PHE A 88 -10.58 17.29 -13.01
C PHE A 88 -9.46 18.11 -12.40
N LEU A 89 -8.84 17.54 -11.38
CA LEU A 89 -7.66 18.13 -10.76
C LEU A 89 -6.40 17.79 -11.57
N MET A 90 -5.52 18.76 -11.68
CA MET A 90 -4.12 18.60 -12.05
C MET A 90 -3.24 19.27 -10.99
N THR A 91 -1.99 18.85 -10.92
CA THR A 91 -0.97 19.57 -10.13
C THR A 91 -0.02 20.26 -11.09
N ILE A 92 0.27 21.53 -10.81
CA ILE A 92 1.16 22.36 -11.63
C ILE A 92 2.21 23.05 -10.76
N GLY A 93 3.30 23.47 -11.39
CA GLY A 93 4.38 24.20 -10.70
C GLY A 93 5.21 23.35 -9.74
N ASN A 94 6.12 24.01 -9.01
CA ASN A 94 7.10 23.33 -8.15
C ASN A 94 6.52 22.88 -6.80
N ASN A 95 5.36 23.41 -6.39
CA ASN A 95 4.70 23.05 -5.13
C ASN A 95 3.50 22.12 -5.34
N PHE A 96 3.35 21.55 -6.54
CA PHE A 96 2.19 20.74 -6.93
C PHE A 96 0.88 21.47 -6.66
N ASP A 97 0.81 22.75 -7.03
CA ASP A 97 -0.35 23.59 -6.79
C ASP A 97 -1.56 23.02 -7.51
N GLU A 98 -2.69 23.00 -6.80
CA GLU A 98 -3.93 22.42 -7.29
C GLU A 98 -4.53 23.29 -8.39
N CYS A 99 -4.63 22.73 -9.59
CA CYS A 99 -5.29 23.35 -10.73
C CYS A 99 -6.53 22.54 -11.09
N ILE A 100 -7.71 23.11 -10.82
CA ILE A 100 -8.98 22.51 -11.23
C ILE A 100 -9.25 22.93 -12.69
N VAL A 101 -9.09 21.98 -13.60
CA VAL A 101 -9.44 22.17 -15.01
C VAL A 101 -10.93 21.92 -15.17
N LYS A 102 -11.68 22.94 -15.59
CA LYS A 102 -13.12 22.84 -15.84
C LYS A 102 -13.40 22.86 -17.34
N PHE A 103 -14.44 22.16 -17.76
CA PHE A 103 -14.93 22.23 -19.13
C PHE A 103 -16.44 22.04 -19.16
N SER A 104 -17.14 23.07 -19.65
CA SER A 104 -18.59 23.09 -19.81
C SER A 104 -18.96 23.82 -21.12
N ASN A 105 -20.14 23.51 -21.65
CA ASN A 105 -20.73 24.22 -22.80
C ASN A 105 -21.74 25.31 -22.40
N SER A 106 -22.02 25.48 -21.09
CA SER A 106 -22.95 26.46 -20.53
C SER A 106 -22.50 26.96 -19.15
N ASP A 107 -22.87 28.19 -18.79
CA ASP A 107 -22.54 28.85 -17.51
C ASP A 107 -23.30 28.31 -16.28
N SER A 108 -24.12 27.26 -16.42
CA SER A 108 -24.90 26.68 -15.31
C SER A 108 -24.47 25.26 -14.95
N PHE A 109 -23.92 25.11 -13.74
CA PHE A 109 -23.63 23.82 -13.08
C PHE A 109 -24.83 23.31 -12.26
N ASN A 110 -26.06 23.50 -12.75
CA ASN A 110 -27.25 23.41 -11.89
C ASN A 110 -27.68 21.98 -11.48
N ASN A 111 -26.99 20.91 -11.90
CA ASN A 111 -27.47 19.54 -11.71
C ASN A 111 -26.38 18.50 -11.38
N GLU A 112 -25.16 18.90 -11.03
CA GLU A 112 -24.08 17.98 -10.63
C GLU A 112 -23.58 18.36 -9.24
N ASP A 113 -23.63 17.42 -8.30
CA ASP A 113 -23.15 17.60 -6.93
C ASP A 113 -21.65 17.33 -6.88
N PHE A 114 -20.87 18.39 -7.03
CA PHE A 114 -19.40 18.35 -6.96
C PHE A 114 -18.88 18.46 -5.52
N ASP A 115 -19.76 18.66 -4.52
CA ASP A 115 -19.35 18.99 -3.15
C ASP A 115 -19.02 17.75 -2.31
N HIS A 116 -19.18 16.54 -2.87
CA HIS A 116 -19.03 15.28 -2.13
C HIS A 116 -18.14 14.22 -2.83
N PRO A 117 -16.82 14.18 -2.55
CA PRO A 117 -15.90 13.22 -3.17
C PRO A 117 -16.24 11.75 -2.84
N GLY A 118 -16.57 10.99 -3.89
CA GLY A 118 -16.82 9.54 -3.83
C GLY A 118 -18.29 9.12 -3.79
N GLN A 119 -19.23 10.03 -4.07
CA GLN A 119 -20.59 9.70 -4.50
C GLN A 119 -20.64 9.56 -6.04
N SER A 120 -21.65 8.88 -6.58
CA SER A 120 -21.87 8.88 -8.04
C SER A 120 -22.20 10.30 -8.49
N ILE A 121 -21.40 10.90 -9.38
CA ILE A 121 -21.67 12.25 -9.91
C ILE A 121 -22.99 12.22 -10.72
N THR A 122 -23.20 11.17 -11.51
CA THR A 122 -24.47 10.91 -12.22
C THR A 122 -25.48 10.31 -11.25
N GLN A 123 -26.55 11.04 -10.93
CA GLN A 123 -27.63 10.58 -10.01
C GLN A 123 -28.81 9.92 -10.73
N HIS A 124 -28.98 10.17 -12.04
CA HIS A 124 -30.05 9.59 -12.86
C HIS A 124 -29.55 9.24 -14.27
N CYS A 125 -30.15 8.23 -14.90
CA CYS A 125 -29.83 7.86 -16.27
C CYS A 125 -30.08 9.04 -17.22
N LYS A 126 -29.10 9.36 -18.07
CA LYS A 126 -29.19 10.42 -19.09
C LYS A 126 -28.77 9.87 -20.44
N SER A 127 -29.42 10.34 -21.51
CA SER A 127 -29.03 9.98 -22.87
C SER A 127 -28.48 11.17 -23.63
N TYR A 128 -27.37 10.95 -24.30
CA TYR A 128 -26.67 11.91 -25.14
C TYR A 128 -26.76 11.43 -26.59
N VAL A 129 -27.30 12.27 -27.46
CA VAL A 129 -27.50 11.92 -28.88
C VAL A 129 -26.50 12.68 -29.74
N PHE A 130 -25.70 11.94 -30.50
CA PHE A 130 -24.68 12.44 -31.40
C PHE A 130 -24.96 12.00 -32.84
N HIS A 131 -24.70 12.88 -33.81
CA HIS A 131 -24.96 12.63 -35.23
C HIS A 131 -23.68 12.10 -35.90
N LEU A 132 -23.73 10.87 -36.43
CA LEU A 132 -22.54 10.18 -36.95
C LEU A 132 -22.14 10.60 -38.38
N ASN A 133 -23.04 11.25 -39.12
CA ASN A 133 -22.85 11.56 -40.53
C ASN A 133 -23.56 12.86 -40.96
N ASP A 134 -22.96 13.59 -41.90
CA ASP A 134 -23.45 14.87 -42.47
C ASP A 134 -24.86 14.79 -43.08
N THR A 135 -25.33 13.58 -43.42
CA THR A 135 -26.68 13.38 -43.95
C THR A 135 -27.77 13.33 -42.87
N ASN A 136 -27.43 13.46 -41.58
CA ASN A 136 -28.34 13.43 -40.43
C ASN A 136 -29.20 12.16 -40.28
N LYS A 137 -28.83 11.06 -40.94
CA LYS A 137 -29.64 9.82 -41.00
C LYS A 137 -29.37 8.83 -39.86
N THR A 138 -28.16 8.79 -39.31
CA THR A 138 -27.81 7.84 -38.24
C THR A 138 -27.46 8.58 -36.96
N LYS A 139 -28.12 8.22 -35.85
CA LYS A 139 -27.91 8.84 -34.54
C LYS A 139 -27.33 7.84 -33.57
N LEU A 140 -26.24 8.20 -32.90
CA LEU A 140 -25.71 7.46 -31.77
C LEU A 140 -26.33 8.01 -30.48
N ARG A 141 -27.00 7.17 -29.70
CA ARG A 141 -27.47 7.48 -28.35
C ARG A 141 -26.61 6.74 -27.34
N ILE A 142 -25.84 7.48 -26.56
CA ILE A 142 -25.09 6.94 -25.41
C ILE A 142 -25.90 7.20 -24.15
N ILE A 143 -26.20 6.15 -23.40
CA ILE A 143 -26.98 6.20 -22.16
C ILE A 143 -26.00 6.10 -21.00
N ASP A 144 -25.77 7.22 -20.31
CA ASP A 144 -24.97 7.31 -19.09
C ASP A 144 -25.82 6.89 -17.89
N THR A 145 -25.33 5.93 -17.11
CA THR A 145 -26.01 5.45 -15.89
C THR A 145 -25.29 5.95 -14.63
N PRO A 146 -25.99 5.99 -13.48
CA PRO A 146 -25.31 6.06 -12.19
C PRO A 146 -24.27 4.93 -12.04
N GLY A 147 -23.18 5.20 -11.31
CA GLY A 147 -22.20 4.17 -10.97
C GLY A 147 -22.68 3.28 -9.84
N PHE A 148 -22.24 2.02 -9.86
CA PHE A 148 -22.42 1.10 -8.75
C PHE A 148 -21.21 1.10 -7.80
N GLY A 149 -21.41 0.71 -6.54
CA GLY A 149 -20.42 0.76 -5.47
C GLY A 149 -20.47 2.07 -4.66
N ASP A 150 -21.65 2.63 -4.41
CA ASP A 150 -21.85 3.90 -3.70
C ASP A 150 -21.44 3.82 -2.22
N LYS A 151 -20.72 4.84 -1.73
CA LYS A 151 -20.32 4.95 -0.33
C LYS A 151 -21.52 5.03 0.64
N ARG A 152 -22.71 5.37 0.13
CA ARG A 152 -23.99 5.34 0.86
C ARG A 152 -24.48 3.91 1.15
N GLY A 153 -23.85 2.90 0.58
CA GLY A 153 -24.09 1.47 0.85
C GLY A 153 -25.00 0.79 -0.16
N LEU A 154 -25.20 -0.52 0.04
CA LEU A 154 -25.93 -1.41 -0.88
C LEU A 154 -27.34 -0.92 -1.23
N HIS A 155 -28.06 -0.30 -0.29
CA HIS A 155 -29.40 0.25 -0.55
C HIS A 155 -29.42 1.32 -1.64
N GLN A 156 -28.36 2.14 -1.74
CA GLN A 156 -28.26 3.14 -2.79
C GLN A 156 -27.96 2.49 -4.14
N ASP A 157 -27.11 1.47 -4.16
CA ASP A 157 -26.80 0.71 -5.37
C ASP A 157 -28.05 -0.01 -5.92
N ASP A 158 -28.90 -0.55 -5.04
CA ASP A 158 -30.20 -1.14 -5.41
C ASP A 158 -31.14 -0.08 -6.03
N ALA A 159 -31.23 1.11 -5.43
CA ALA A 159 -32.02 2.21 -5.98
C ALA A 159 -31.50 2.66 -7.35
N ASN A 160 -30.17 2.80 -7.50
CA ASN A 160 -29.52 3.12 -8.77
C ASN A 160 -29.85 2.06 -9.83
N MET A 161 -29.77 0.77 -9.47
CA MET A 161 -30.09 -0.33 -10.36
C MET A 161 -31.55 -0.30 -10.80
N GLN A 162 -32.48 -0.03 -9.88
CA GLN A 162 -33.89 0.10 -10.22
C GLN A 162 -34.13 1.23 -11.25
N HIS A 163 -33.49 2.40 -11.06
CA HIS A 163 -33.58 3.49 -12.03
C HIS A 163 -33.01 3.12 -13.41
N ILE A 164 -31.94 2.31 -13.45
CA ILE A 164 -31.38 1.79 -14.70
C ILE A 164 -32.37 0.87 -15.41
N LEU A 165 -32.96 -0.08 -14.68
CA LEU A 165 -33.93 -1.03 -15.24
C LEU A 165 -35.21 -0.33 -15.74
N GLU A 166 -35.72 0.65 -14.99
CA GLU A 166 -36.85 1.49 -15.40
C GLU A 166 -36.56 2.24 -16.71
N TYR A 167 -35.38 2.86 -16.81
CA TYR A 167 -34.96 3.58 -18.02
C TYR A 167 -34.80 2.64 -19.22
N ILE A 168 -34.20 1.46 -19.03
CA ILE A 168 -34.05 0.44 -20.09
C ILE A 168 -35.43 0.01 -20.62
N ASN A 169 -36.43 -0.16 -19.75
CA ASN A 169 -37.77 -0.59 -20.14
C ASN A 169 -38.52 0.42 -21.05
N GLU A 170 -38.09 1.69 -21.05
CA GLU A 170 -38.63 2.71 -21.97
C GLU A 170 -38.06 2.61 -23.39
N LEU A 171 -36.95 1.90 -23.58
CA LEU A 171 -36.29 1.72 -24.88
C LEU A 171 -36.98 0.63 -25.70
N THR A 172 -36.87 0.71 -27.02
CA THR A 172 -37.36 -0.33 -27.93
C THR A 172 -36.32 -1.42 -28.16
N HIS A 173 -35.04 -1.02 -28.22
CA HIS A 173 -33.92 -1.92 -28.44
C HIS A 173 -32.62 -1.36 -27.86
N LEU A 174 -31.64 -2.24 -27.65
CA LEU A 174 -30.25 -1.92 -27.30
C LEU A 174 -29.31 -2.56 -28.32
N ASN A 175 -28.32 -1.82 -28.80
CA ASN A 175 -27.29 -2.35 -29.71
C ASN A 175 -26.12 -2.93 -28.91
N ALA A 176 -25.70 -2.25 -27.84
CA ALA A 176 -24.62 -2.69 -26.97
C ALA A 176 -24.85 -2.32 -25.50
N ILE A 177 -24.37 -3.18 -24.61
CA ILE A 177 -24.29 -2.99 -23.17
C ILE A 177 -22.81 -2.98 -22.81
N CYS A 178 -22.25 -1.79 -22.64
CA CYS A 178 -20.82 -1.61 -22.36
C CYS A 178 -20.56 -1.54 -20.86
N PHE A 179 -19.77 -2.47 -20.34
CA PHE A 179 -19.22 -2.40 -18.99
C PHE A 179 -17.86 -1.71 -19.02
N LEU A 180 -17.79 -0.52 -18.42
CA LEU A 180 -16.56 0.22 -18.22
C LEU A 180 -15.82 -0.30 -16.99
N LEU A 181 -14.52 -0.60 -17.16
CA LEU A 181 -13.63 -1.19 -16.16
C LEU A 181 -12.28 -0.47 -16.14
N LYS A 182 -11.57 -0.53 -15.02
CA LYS A 182 -10.14 -0.20 -14.96
C LYS A 182 -9.33 -1.47 -15.24
N PRO A 183 -8.17 -1.39 -15.92
CA PRO A 183 -7.39 -2.58 -16.28
C PRO A 183 -6.46 -3.08 -15.17
N ASN A 184 -6.32 -2.34 -14.08
CA ASN A 184 -5.41 -2.64 -12.96
C ASN A 184 -6.18 -2.87 -11.64
N ALA A 185 -7.40 -3.38 -11.71
CA ALA A 185 -8.19 -3.66 -10.52
C ALA A 185 -7.66 -4.94 -9.84
N SER A 186 -7.39 -4.88 -8.54
CA SER A 186 -6.97 -6.04 -7.74
C SER A 186 -8.13 -6.93 -7.29
N GLN A 187 -9.36 -6.43 -7.41
CA GLN A 187 -10.60 -7.12 -7.08
C GLN A 187 -11.73 -6.60 -7.96
N ILE A 188 -12.76 -7.41 -8.21
CA ILE A 188 -14.01 -6.95 -8.82
C ILE A 188 -15.05 -6.79 -7.73
N ASN A 189 -15.74 -5.64 -7.74
CA ASN A 189 -16.79 -5.36 -6.76
C ASN A 189 -17.89 -6.43 -6.84
N SER A 190 -18.29 -6.96 -5.69
CA SER A 190 -19.36 -7.97 -5.59
C SER A 190 -20.69 -7.49 -6.18
N PHE A 191 -20.96 -6.19 -6.17
CA PHE A 191 -22.17 -5.63 -6.78
C PHE A 191 -22.18 -5.72 -8.32
N PHE A 192 -21.01 -5.87 -8.97
CA PHE A 192 -20.93 -6.10 -10.41
C PHE A 192 -21.76 -7.32 -10.82
N ILE A 193 -21.66 -8.41 -10.04
CA ILE A 193 -22.40 -9.65 -10.25
C ILE A 193 -23.89 -9.41 -10.10
N THR A 194 -24.30 -8.70 -9.05
CA THR A 194 -25.71 -8.33 -8.81
C THR A 194 -26.28 -7.53 -9.96
N CYS A 195 -25.55 -6.51 -10.43
CA CYS A 195 -25.93 -5.67 -11.57
C CYS A 195 -26.11 -6.49 -12.85
N LEU A 196 -25.13 -7.33 -13.18
CA LEU A 196 -25.17 -8.20 -14.36
C LEU A 196 -26.33 -9.21 -14.28
N THR A 197 -26.58 -9.79 -13.10
CA THR A 197 -27.68 -10.73 -12.86
C THR A 197 -29.03 -10.06 -13.12
N GLN A 198 -29.29 -8.93 -12.45
CA GLN A 198 -30.56 -8.21 -12.57
C GLN A 198 -30.81 -7.72 -14.01
N LEU A 199 -29.75 -7.28 -14.71
CA LEU A 199 -29.85 -6.86 -16.10
C LEU A 199 -30.21 -8.01 -17.04
N LEU A 200 -29.59 -9.18 -16.86
CA LEU A 200 -29.91 -10.39 -17.64
C LEU A 200 -31.27 -10.98 -17.25
N ASP A 201 -31.73 -10.79 -16.01
CA ASP A 201 -33.07 -11.19 -15.60
C ASP A 201 -34.16 -10.38 -16.30
N LEU A 202 -33.91 -9.09 -16.52
CA LEU A 202 -34.78 -8.21 -17.30
C LEU A 202 -34.68 -8.51 -18.80
N LEU A 203 -33.47 -8.53 -19.36
CA LEU A 203 -33.27 -8.60 -20.82
C LEU A 203 -33.30 -10.04 -21.38
N GLY A 204 -33.23 -11.05 -20.52
CA GLY A 204 -33.10 -12.45 -20.91
C GLY A 204 -31.68 -12.82 -21.37
N SER A 205 -31.43 -14.12 -21.51
CA SER A 205 -30.11 -14.68 -21.83
C SER A 205 -29.55 -14.25 -23.19
N ASN A 206 -30.42 -13.90 -24.15
CA ASN A 206 -29.99 -13.45 -25.48
C ASN A 206 -29.23 -12.12 -25.44
N ALA A 207 -29.43 -11.28 -24.40
CA ALA A 207 -28.70 -10.02 -24.24
C ALA A 207 -27.20 -10.22 -23.96
N ARG A 208 -26.77 -11.42 -23.57
CA ARG A 208 -25.36 -11.77 -23.33
C ARG A 208 -24.46 -11.46 -24.54
N GLN A 209 -24.98 -11.63 -25.75
CA GLN A 209 -24.24 -11.37 -26.99
C GLN A 209 -24.01 -9.88 -27.27
N ASN A 210 -24.78 -9.00 -26.63
CA ASN A 210 -24.66 -7.55 -26.77
C ASN A 210 -23.75 -6.93 -25.69
N ILE A 211 -23.16 -7.76 -24.80
CA ILE A 211 -22.26 -7.29 -23.75
C ILE A 211 -20.86 -7.04 -24.32
N VAL A 212 -20.35 -5.85 -24.05
CA VAL A 212 -19.05 -5.35 -24.47
C VAL A 212 -18.28 -4.88 -23.25
N PHE A 213 -16.98 -5.18 -23.19
CA PHE A 213 -16.12 -4.72 -22.11
C PHE A 213 -15.23 -3.56 -22.59
N CYS A 214 -15.23 -2.44 -21.86
CA CYS A 214 -14.46 -1.26 -22.20
C CYS A 214 -13.50 -0.93 -21.05
N PHE A 215 -12.19 -0.99 -21.28
CA PHE A 215 -11.18 -0.65 -20.29
C PHE A 215 -10.74 0.80 -20.46
N THR A 216 -10.91 1.62 -19.42
CA THR A 216 -10.48 3.03 -19.42
C THR A 216 -9.11 3.20 -18.80
N ASN A 217 -8.34 4.18 -19.27
CA ASN A 217 -6.96 4.46 -18.85
C ASN A 217 -6.02 3.25 -19.11
N ALA A 218 -6.21 2.58 -20.25
CA ALA A 218 -5.51 1.34 -20.61
C ALA A 218 -4.03 1.51 -20.97
N ARG A 219 -3.51 2.74 -21.01
CA ARG A 219 -2.10 3.02 -21.33
C ARG A 219 -1.13 2.31 -20.38
N LEU A 220 -1.47 2.17 -19.09
CA LEU A 220 -0.62 1.49 -18.10
C LEU A 220 -0.50 -0.02 -18.33
N THR A 221 -1.45 -0.63 -19.04
CA THR A 221 -1.54 -2.07 -19.23
C THR A 221 -1.38 -2.44 -20.70
N PHE A 222 -0.55 -1.70 -21.44
CA PHE A 222 -0.25 -1.99 -22.85
C PHE A 222 -1.51 -1.99 -23.74
N TYR A 223 -2.52 -1.18 -23.41
CA TYR A 223 -3.83 -1.20 -24.07
C TYR A 223 -4.48 -2.60 -24.04
N THR A 224 -4.28 -3.33 -22.94
CA THR A 224 -4.92 -4.61 -22.63
C THR A 224 -5.79 -4.50 -21.38
N PRO A 225 -6.71 -5.45 -21.15
CA PRO A 225 -7.49 -5.57 -19.91
C PRO A 225 -6.68 -5.71 -18.61
N GLY A 226 -5.36 -6.01 -18.71
CA GLY A 226 -4.45 -6.06 -17.57
C GLY A 226 -4.84 -7.07 -16.48
N ASP A 227 -4.57 -6.72 -15.22
CA ASP A 227 -4.83 -7.56 -14.03
C ASP A 227 -6.33 -7.82 -13.80
N THR A 228 -7.21 -7.00 -14.39
CA THR A 228 -8.66 -7.19 -14.28
C THR A 228 -9.17 -8.35 -15.14
N ALA A 229 -8.45 -8.72 -16.21
CA ALA A 229 -8.83 -9.80 -17.12
C ALA A 229 -9.05 -11.17 -16.43
N PRO A 230 -8.07 -11.71 -15.65
CA PRO A 230 -8.24 -13.00 -14.95
C PRO A 230 -9.41 -12.97 -13.97
N LEU A 231 -9.57 -11.88 -13.22
CA LEU A 231 -10.65 -11.70 -12.24
C LEU A 231 -12.02 -11.75 -12.93
N LEU A 232 -12.13 -11.08 -14.09
CA LEU A 232 -13.36 -11.03 -14.86
C LEU A 232 -13.68 -12.39 -15.47
N LYS A 233 -12.68 -13.09 -16.02
CA LYS A 233 -12.84 -14.47 -16.52
C LYS A 233 -13.34 -15.40 -15.43
N SER A 234 -12.68 -15.40 -14.28
CA SER A 234 -13.04 -16.24 -13.14
C SER A 234 -14.47 -15.96 -12.68
N MET A 235 -14.87 -14.68 -12.60
CA MET A 235 -16.22 -14.29 -12.20
C MET A 235 -17.28 -14.72 -13.23
N LEU A 236 -17.04 -14.52 -14.52
CA LEU A 236 -17.97 -14.94 -15.57
C LEU A 236 -18.18 -16.46 -15.56
N GLN A 237 -17.12 -17.22 -15.29
CA GLN A 237 -17.18 -18.68 -15.16
C GLN A 237 -17.90 -19.12 -13.88
N SER A 238 -17.57 -18.54 -12.72
CA SER A 238 -18.07 -19.00 -11.41
C SER A 238 -19.58 -18.82 -11.24
N PHE A 239 -20.18 -17.82 -11.90
CA PHE A 239 -21.62 -17.53 -11.81
C PHE A 239 -22.44 -18.10 -12.97
N SER A 240 -21.89 -19.05 -13.73
CA SER A 240 -22.55 -19.63 -14.92
C SER A 240 -22.95 -18.58 -15.98
N PHE A 241 -22.22 -17.47 -16.06
CA PHE A 241 -22.34 -16.47 -17.13
C PHE A 241 -21.46 -16.79 -18.34
N GLY A 242 -20.85 -17.98 -18.40
CA GLY A 242 -19.81 -18.38 -19.36
C GLY A 242 -20.16 -18.25 -20.86
N ASP A 243 -21.42 -17.98 -21.19
CA ASP A 243 -21.83 -17.65 -22.57
C ASP A 243 -21.55 -16.18 -22.95
N ILE A 244 -21.18 -15.32 -22.00
CA ILE A 244 -20.74 -13.95 -22.29
C ILE A 244 -19.30 -14.03 -22.82
N PRO A 245 -19.05 -13.66 -24.08
CA PRO A 245 -17.70 -13.68 -24.62
C PRO A 245 -16.81 -12.69 -23.86
N PHE A 246 -15.59 -13.08 -23.52
CA PHE A 246 -14.55 -12.15 -23.06
C PHE A 246 -13.29 -12.40 -23.89
N ILE A 247 -13.29 -11.81 -25.08
CA ILE A 247 -12.26 -11.97 -26.12
C ILE A 247 -11.95 -10.61 -26.75
N LYS A 248 -10.85 -10.51 -27.51
CA LYS A 248 -10.41 -9.28 -28.16
C LYS A 248 -11.46 -8.64 -29.07
N GLN A 249 -12.38 -9.42 -29.62
CA GLN A 249 -13.41 -8.91 -30.53
C GLN A 249 -14.48 -8.05 -29.83
N ASN A 250 -14.80 -8.34 -28.57
CA ASN A 250 -15.83 -7.61 -27.81
C ASN A 250 -15.26 -6.86 -26.60
N THR A 251 -13.94 -6.65 -26.59
CA THR A 251 -13.21 -5.99 -25.51
C THR A 251 -12.36 -4.87 -26.10
N PHE A 252 -12.54 -3.65 -25.58
CA PHE A 252 -11.95 -2.44 -26.15
C PHE A 252 -11.19 -1.66 -25.09
N CYS A 253 -10.00 -1.17 -25.43
CA CYS A 253 -9.09 -0.51 -24.49
C CYS A 253 -8.82 0.94 -24.89
N PHE A 254 -9.25 1.88 -24.06
CA PHE A 254 -9.19 3.33 -24.32
C PHE A 254 -8.28 4.04 -23.33
N ASP A 255 -7.67 5.13 -23.77
CA ASP A 255 -7.03 6.09 -22.88
C ASP A 255 -7.79 7.43 -22.88
N ASN A 256 -8.47 7.74 -21.78
CA ASN A 256 -9.22 8.99 -21.63
C ASN A 256 -8.30 10.18 -21.30
N LYS A 257 -7.00 9.93 -21.07
CA LYS A 257 -6.03 10.99 -20.69
C LYS A 257 -5.66 11.89 -21.87
N ALA A 258 -5.69 11.40 -23.11
CA ALA A 258 -5.47 12.25 -24.29
C ALA A 258 -6.56 13.32 -24.44
N PHE A 259 -7.82 12.99 -24.13
CA PHE A 259 -8.88 14.00 -24.03
C PHE A 259 -8.65 14.99 -22.87
N ARG A 260 -8.25 14.52 -21.68
CA ARG A 260 -7.90 15.42 -20.56
C ARG A 260 -6.74 16.37 -20.93
N TYR A 261 -5.73 15.88 -21.64
CA TYR A 261 -4.63 16.68 -22.17
C TYR A 261 -5.14 17.81 -23.08
N LEU A 262 -5.99 17.48 -24.07
CA LEU A 262 -6.59 18.47 -24.96
C LEU A 262 -7.32 19.56 -24.18
N VAL A 263 -8.15 19.17 -23.20
CA VAL A 263 -8.91 20.11 -22.38
C VAL A 263 -7.98 20.97 -21.50
N ALA A 264 -6.93 20.37 -20.92
CA ALA A 264 -5.93 21.09 -20.13
C ALA A 264 -5.22 22.17 -20.96
N ARG A 265 -4.78 21.83 -22.19
CA ARG A 265 -4.19 22.80 -23.12
C ARG A 265 -5.13 23.93 -23.49
N LYS A 266 -6.40 23.62 -23.75
CA LYS A 266 -7.42 24.64 -24.03
C LYS A 266 -7.69 25.56 -22.84
N ASN A 267 -7.38 25.12 -21.63
CA ASN A 267 -7.43 25.91 -20.39
C ASN A 267 -6.10 26.60 -20.06
N GLY A 268 -5.14 26.63 -20.99
CA GLY A 268 -3.88 27.36 -20.83
C GLY A 268 -2.77 26.62 -20.08
N ILE A 269 -2.92 25.31 -19.85
CA ILE A 269 -1.84 24.49 -19.27
C ILE A 269 -0.83 24.15 -20.38
N GLU A 270 0.43 24.50 -20.16
CA GLU A 270 1.53 24.21 -21.08
C GLU A 270 2.06 22.79 -20.90
N PHE A 271 2.43 22.17 -22.01
CA PHE A 271 3.07 20.85 -22.07
C PHE A 271 4.22 20.94 -23.07
N ASN A 272 5.28 20.17 -22.84
CA ASN A 272 6.42 20.14 -23.75
C ASN A 272 6.16 19.23 -24.97
N ASP A 273 7.05 19.31 -25.98
CA ASP A 273 6.90 18.57 -27.24
C ASP A 273 6.87 17.04 -27.06
N GLN A 274 7.63 16.54 -26.08
CA GLN A 274 7.68 15.11 -25.77
C GLN A 274 6.35 14.62 -25.17
N GLU A 275 5.75 15.41 -24.29
CA GLU A 275 4.40 15.16 -23.76
C GLU A 275 3.35 15.23 -24.87
N HIS A 276 3.43 16.21 -25.78
CA HIS A 276 2.52 16.31 -26.92
C HIS A 276 2.54 15.05 -27.80
N ASN A 277 3.73 14.59 -28.20
CA ASN A 277 3.89 13.37 -29.01
C ASN A 277 3.29 12.12 -28.32
N GLU A 278 3.46 11.99 -27.00
CA GLU A 278 2.86 10.90 -26.23
C GLU A 278 1.33 10.91 -26.30
N TYR A 279 0.71 12.09 -26.18
CA TYR A 279 -0.75 12.21 -26.24
C TYR A 279 -1.29 12.13 -27.66
N GLU A 280 -0.49 12.49 -28.67
CA GLU A 280 -0.85 12.25 -30.08
C GLU A 280 -0.93 10.76 -30.40
N ASN A 281 0.04 9.97 -29.91
CA ASN A 281 0.01 8.51 -30.02
C ASN A 281 -1.19 7.90 -29.28
N SER A 282 -1.43 8.34 -28.03
CA SER A 282 -2.57 7.88 -27.23
C SER A 282 -3.93 8.26 -27.86
N TRP A 283 -4.03 9.46 -28.43
CA TRP A 283 -5.19 9.92 -29.18
C TRP A 283 -5.45 9.01 -30.38
N SER A 284 -4.41 8.75 -31.17
CA SER A 284 -4.51 7.91 -32.39
C SER A 284 -4.96 6.48 -32.07
N LYS A 285 -4.40 5.85 -31.02
CA LYS A 285 -4.85 4.54 -30.53
C LYS A 285 -6.32 4.57 -30.10
N SER A 286 -6.74 5.62 -29.38
CA SER A 286 -8.12 5.74 -28.90
C SER A 286 -9.12 6.07 -30.03
N VAL A 287 -8.70 6.79 -31.09
CA VAL A 287 -9.48 7.01 -32.32
C VAL A 287 -9.68 5.69 -33.06
N ALA A 288 -8.62 4.92 -33.26
CA ALA A 288 -8.70 3.61 -33.90
C ALA A 288 -9.65 2.69 -33.15
N GLU A 289 -9.52 2.62 -31.82
CA GLU A 289 -10.37 1.79 -30.97
C GLU A 289 -11.82 2.27 -30.92
N SER A 290 -12.06 3.59 -30.97
CA SER A 290 -13.41 4.16 -30.99
C SER A 290 -14.16 3.81 -32.28
N ASN A 291 -13.46 3.91 -33.41
CA ASN A 291 -13.98 3.48 -34.70
C ASN A 291 -14.20 1.96 -34.75
N HIS A 292 -13.31 1.19 -34.12
CA HIS A 292 -13.44 -0.26 -34.02
C HIS A 292 -14.66 -0.66 -33.19
N LEU A 293 -14.87 -0.07 -32.00
CA LEU A 293 -16.05 -0.28 -31.17
C LEU A 293 -17.33 0.05 -31.96
N LEU A 294 -17.38 1.22 -32.60
CA LEU A 294 -18.57 1.62 -33.36
C LEU A 294 -18.84 0.67 -34.54
N SER A 295 -17.80 0.28 -35.28
CA SER A 295 -17.90 -0.71 -36.36
C SER A 295 -18.38 -2.07 -35.85
N PHE A 296 -17.88 -2.53 -34.70
CA PHE A 296 -18.32 -3.79 -34.07
C PHE A 296 -19.79 -3.73 -33.68
N VAL A 297 -20.21 -2.67 -32.99
CA VAL A 297 -21.61 -2.46 -32.59
C VAL A 297 -22.54 -2.39 -33.81
N CYS A 298 -22.13 -1.70 -34.88
CA CYS A 298 -22.99 -1.52 -36.06
C CYS A 298 -23.04 -2.73 -36.99
N ARG A 299 -21.95 -3.52 -37.08
CA ARG A 299 -21.81 -4.56 -38.12
C ARG A 299 -21.82 -5.99 -37.57
N LYS A 300 -21.53 -6.19 -36.29
CA LYS A 300 -21.39 -7.52 -35.67
C LYS A 300 -22.48 -7.81 -34.66
N LEU A 301 -22.95 -6.82 -33.91
CA LEU A 301 -24.01 -7.01 -32.93
C LEU A 301 -25.40 -6.91 -33.59
N LYS A 302 -26.28 -7.85 -33.24
CA LYS A 302 -27.70 -7.77 -33.59
C LYS A 302 -28.43 -6.99 -32.49
N SER A 303 -29.22 -5.98 -32.86
CA SER A 303 -30.02 -5.20 -31.90
C SER A 303 -30.89 -6.11 -31.02
N HIS A 304 -30.77 -5.97 -29.71
CA HIS A 304 -31.57 -6.68 -28.72
C HIS A 304 -32.90 -5.95 -28.52
N ILE A 305 -34.02 -6.63 -28.73
CA ILE A 305 -35.37 -6.06 -28.60
C ILE A 305 -35.83 -6.22 -27.15
N ILE A 306 -36.25 -5.12 -26.52
CA ILE A 306 -36.63 -5.11 -25.09
C ILE A 306 -38.10 -5.51 -24.87
N LYS A 307 -38.98 -5.16 -25.82
CA LYS A 307 -40.43 -5.42 -25.72
C LYS A 307 -40.86 -6.64 -26.53
N ASP A 308 -40.39 -7.82 -26.14
CA ASP A 308 -40.94 -9.08 -26.64
C ASP A 308 -42.06 -9.57 -25.70
N GLU A 309 -43.21 -9.98 -26.25
CA GLU A 309 -44.48 -10.22 -25.54
C GLU A 309 -44.42 -11.40 -24.53
N SER A 310 -43.28 -12.08 -24.41
CA SER A 310 -43.08 -13.27 -23.56
C SER A 310 -42.61 -12.98 -22.12
N GLN A 311 -42.30 -11.73 -21.76
CA GLN A 311 -41.73 -11.39 -20.44
C GLN A 311 -42.75 -10.88 -19.39
N SER A 312 -44.05 -10.92 -19.67
CA SER A 312 -45.09 -10.35 -18.79
C SER A 312 -45.29 -11.09 -17.45
N ILE A 313 -44.58 -12.20 -17.19
CA ILE A 313 -44.77 -13.05 -16.01
C ILE A 313 -43.77 -12.72 -14.87
N LYS A 314 -42.57 -12.20 -15.19
CA LYS A 314 -41.59 -11.79 -14.14
C LYS A 314 -41.90 -10.41 -13.54
N GLN A 315 -42.67 -9.57 -14.25
CA GLN A 315 -43.03 -8.21 -13.84
C GLN A 315 -43.90 -8.15 -12.57
N THR A 316 -44.58 -9.25 -12.21
CA THR A 316 -45.47 -9.31 -11.04
C THR A 316 -44.71 -9.54 -9.72
N GLN A 317 -43.46 -10.02 -9.74
CA GLN A 317 -42.70 -10.31 -8.52
C GLN A 317 -42.03 -9.07 -7.91
N LEU A 318 -41.68 -8.06 -8.71
CA LEU A 318 -41.03 -6.82 -8.25
C LEU A 318 -41.96 -5.85 -7.51
N GLN A 319 -43.29 -6.02 -7.63
CA GLN A 319 -44.25 -5.19 -6.89
C GLN A 319 -44.49 -5.67 -5.45
N ILE A 320 -44.10 -6.90 -5.10
CA ILE A 320 -44.44 -7.53 -3.81
C ILE A 320 -43.39 -7.24 -2.71
N SER A 321 -42.18 -6.80 -3.07
CA SER A 321 -41.12 -6.46 -2.09
C SER A 321 -41.32 -5.10 -1.39
N ARG A 322 -42.38 -4.35 -1.71
CA ARG A 322 -42.65 -2.99 -1.17
C ARG A 322 -43.30 -2.93 0.22
N MET A 323 -43.48 -4.04 0.95
CA MET A 323 -44.35 -4.04 2.15
C MET A 323 -43.76 -4.62 3.45
N ILE A 324 -42.47 -4.45 3.77
CA ILE A 324 -41.96 -4.75 5.14
C ILE A 324 -40.97 -3.66 5.64
N ARG A 325 -41.40 -2.92 6.69
CA ARG A 325 -40.66 -1.95 7.57
C ARG A 325 -39.92 -2.70 8.72
N PRO A 326 -39.07 -2.15 9.64
CA PRO A 326 -39.16 -0.79 10.27
C PRO A 326 -37.91 -0.10 10.96
N ILE A 327 -38.08 1.20 11.34
CA ILE A 327 -37.57 1.95 12.56
C ILE A 327 -36.02 2.21 12.67
N GLN A 328 -35.42 3.37 13.03
CA GLN A 328 -35.54 4.26 14.22
C GLN A 328 -34.70 5.58 14.10
N CYS A 329 -34.89 6.48 15.07
CA CYS A 329 -34.51 7.90 15.20
C CYS A 329 -33.03 8.32 15.46
N SER A 330 -32.78 9.60 15.12
CA SER A 330 -31.86 10.67 15.63
C SER A 330 -31.11 10.48 16.97
N SER A 331 -29.90 11.03 17.20
CA SER A 331 -29.64 12.49 17.42
C SER A 331 -28.17 12.84 17.79
N SER A 332 -27.74 14.08 17.45
CA SER A 332 -26.82 15.06 18.13
C SER A 332 -25.48 14.63 18.80
N SER A 333 -24.39 15.40 18.93
CA SER A 333 -23.98 16.80 18.66
C SER A 333 -22.47 16.91 19.01
N SER A 334 -21.71 17.79 18.34
CA SER A 334 -20.27 18.05 18.63
C SER A 334 -20.02 19.50 19.09
N THR A 335 -19.20 19.69 20.14
CA THR A 335 -18.66 20.98 20.60
C THR A 335 -17.16 21.12 20.27
N LYS A 336 -16.74 22.36 19.95
CA LYS A 336 -15.38 22.80 19.57
C LYS A 336 -14.61 23.36 20.77
N THR A 337 -13.26 23.30 20.74
CA THR A 337 -12.39 24.34 21.35
C THR A 337 -10.98 24.38 20.74
N GLN A 338 -10.35 25.58 20.77
CA GLN A 338 -9.16 26.06 20.05
C GLN A 338 -7.92 26.27 20.95
N ALA A 339 -6.78 26.62 20.30
CA ALA A 339 -5.59 27.40 20.74
C ALA A 339 -4.35 26.59 21.21
N SER A 340 -3.06 26.95 21.03
CA SER A 340 -2.29 28.00 20.30
C SER A 340 -0.77 27.73 20.49
N ASN A 341 0.11 28.14 19.56
CA ASN A 341 1.56 27.84 19.47
C ASN A 341 2.53 28.81 20.20
N ALA A 342 3.78 28.36 20.51
CA ALA A 342 5.04 29.15 20.42
C ALA A 342 6.33 28.28 20.45
N PRO A 343 7.50 28.72 19.90
CA PRO A 343 8.62 27.85 19.45
C PRO A 343 9.98 28.07 20.17
N THR A 344 10.98 27.17 19.98
CA THR A 344 12.41 27.49 20.21
C THR A 344 13.39 26.56 19.47
N ALA A 345 14.58 27.08 19.17
CA ALA A 345 15.48 26.74 18.06
C ALA A 345 16.62 25.73 18.35
N THR A 346 17.19 25.20 17.26
CA THR A 346 18.29 24.23 17.14
C THR A 346 19.66 24.89 16.87
N LEU A 347 20.76 24.19 17.20
CA LEU A 347 22.10 24.41 16.61
C LEU A 347 22.90 23.09 16.53
N SER A 348 23.72 22.99 15.49
CA SER A 348 24.29 21.79 14.84
C SER A 348 25.81 21.71 14.90
N VAL A 349 26.42 20.50 14.87
CA VAL A 349 27.82 20.25 14.45
C VAL A 349 27.95 18.86 13.76
N PRO A 350 28.83 18.65 12.74
CA PRO A 350 28.70 17.61 11.70
C PRO A 350 29.60 16.36 11.89
N PRO A 351 29.45 15.29 11.07
CA PRO A 351 30.19 14.03 11.20
C PRO A 351 31.33 13.86 10.17
N PRO A 352 32.25 12.88 10.36
CA PRO A 352 33.16 12.45 9.30
C PRO A 352 33.02 10.97 8.86
N THR A 353 32.90 10.81 7.53
CA THR A 353 33.68 9.94 6.60
C THR A 353 33.47 8.41 6.49
N ASN A 354 33.56 7.95 5.23
CA ASN A 354 33.31 6.64 4.60
C ASN A 354 31.82 6.26 4.49
N GLU A 355 31.13 6.96 3.58
CA GLU A 355 29.68 7.06 3.59
C GLU A 355 29.01 5.93 2.78
N ILE A 356 28.39 4.99 3.51
CA ILE A 356 27.31 4.16 2.98
C ILE A 356 26.06 5.04 3.00
N ILE A 357 25.47 5.30 1.85
CA ILE A 357 24.21 6.04 1.71
C ILE A 357 23.05 5.07 1.95
N ASN A 358 22.29 5.25 3.02
CA ASN A 358 21.17 4.38 3.38
C ASN A 358 19.83 4.98 2.93
N ILE A 359 19.12 4.27 2.04
CA ILE A 359 17.76 4.61 1.59
C ILE A 359 16.80 3.54 2.11
N LEU A 360 15.79 3.95 2.89
CA LEU A 360 14.71 3.08 3.35
C LEU A 360 13.50 3.21 2.43
N LEU A 361 12.96 2.10 1.92
CA LEU A 361 11.73 2.09 1.13
C LEU A 361 10.55 1.66 1.98
N LEU A 362 9.48 2.45 2.01
CA LEU A 362 8.21 2.14 2.68
C LEU A 362 7.06 2.30 1.70
N GLY A 363 6.01 1.49 1.81
CA GLY A 363 4.83 1.61 0.96
C GLY A 363 3.91 0.41 1.08
N GLU A 364 2.67 0.58 0.61
CA GLU A 364 1.65 -0.47 0.67
C GLU A 364 2.06 -1.75 -0.05
N SER A 365 1.46 -2.88 0.35
CA SER A 365 1.56 -4.12 -0.40
C SER A 365 1.06 -3.91 -1.84
N GLY A 366 1.86 -4.34 -2.83
CA GLY A 366 1.53 -4.15 -4.26
C GLY A 366 1.75 -2.74 -4.84
N VAL A 367 2.40 -1.82 -4.11
CA VAL A 367 2.80 -0.50 -4.66
C VAL A 367 3.98 -0.59 -5.66
N GLY A 368 4.71 -1.70 -5.65
CA GLY A 368 5.81 -1.98 -6.56
C GLY A 368 7.21 -1.69 -6.02
N LYS A 369 7.46 -1.84 -4.70
CA LYS A 369 8.78 -1.62 -4.07
C LYS A 369 9.89 -2.48 -4.70
N SER A 370 9.70 -3.79 -4.77
CA SER A 370 10.68 -4.72 -5.36
C SER A 370 10.90 -4.44 -6.85
N THR A 371 9.83 -4.12 -7.58
CA THR A 371 9.91 -3.71 -8.99
C THR A 371 10.69 -2.41 -9.16
N PHE A 372 10.48 -1.43 -8.26
CA PHE A 372 11.23 -0.17 -8.26
C PHE A 372 12.72 -0.41 -8.05
N ILE A 373 13.12 -1.29 -7.11
CA ILE A 373 14.55 -1.61 -6.88
C ILE A 373 15.19 -2.16 -8.15
N ASN A 374 14.58 -3.17 -8.79
CA ASN A 374 15.11 -3.73 -10.03
C ASN A 374 15.13 -2.69 -11.16
N ALA A 375 14.05 -1.92 -11.34
CA ALA A 375 13.96 -0.90 -12.37
C ALA A 375 15.03 0.19 -12.17
N PHE A 376 15.15 0.73 -10.96
CA PHE A 376 16.10 1.77 -10.58
C PHE A 376 17.55 1.37 -10.88
N VAL A 377 17.93 0.13 -10.55
CA VAL A 377 19.29 -0.37 -10.81
C VAL A 377 19.56 -0.49 -12.31
N ASN A 378 18.59 -0.96 -13.09
CA ASN A 378 18.75 -1.01 -14.55
C ASN A 378 18.81 0.40 -15.15
N TYR A 379 18.05 1.37 -14.63
CA TYR A 379 18.09 2.76 -15.07
C TYR A 379 19.42 3.44 -14.77
N LEU A 380 20.08 3.08 -13.66
CA LEU A 380 21.43 3.53 -13.34
C LEU A 380 22.51 2.82 -14.16
N THR A 381 22.23 1.59 -14.64
CA THR A 381 23.19 0.76 -15.40
C THR A 381 23.13 1.05 -16.90
N PHE A 382 21.94 1.24 -17.47
CA PHE A 382 21.73 1.38 -18.90
C PHE A 382 21.04 2.71 -19.23
N GLU A 383 21.78 3.59 -19.89
CA GLU A 383 21.30 4.92 -20.31
C GLU A 383 20.11 4.85 -21.28
N THR A 384 19.97 3.75 -22.03
CA THR A 384 18.93 3.58 -23.06
C THR A 384 18.33 2.19 -22.99
N LEU A 385 17.06 2.07 -23.38
CA LEU A 385 16.36 0.78 -23.46
C LEU A 385 17.08 -0.18 -24.42
N ASN A 386 17.57 0.32 -25.56
CA ASN A 386 18.31 -0.49 -26.53
C ASN A 386 19.57 -1.15 -25.95
N LYS A 387 20.38 -0.39 -25.18
CA LYS A 387 21.54 -0.93 -24.45
C LYS A 387 21.09 -1.98 -23.42
N ALA A 388 19.97 -1.77 -22.75
CA ALA A 388 19.44 -2.71 -21.76
C ALA A 388 18.95 -4.03 -22.41
N GLU A 389 18.38 -3.96 -23.61
CA GLU A 389 17.94 -5.14 -24.39
C GLU A 389 19.11 -5.96 -24.93
N GLN A 390 20.18 -5.29 -25.39
CA GLN A 390 21.41 -5.95 -25.83
C GLN A 390 22.21 -6.52 -24.66
N GLY A 391 22.13 -5.88 -23.49
CA GLY A 391 22.74 -6.30 -22.26
C GLY A 391 21.95 -7.40 -21.54
N LYS A 392 22.50 -7.84 -20.40
CA LYS A 392 21.76 -8.70 -19.46
C LYS A 392 21.16 -7.80 -18.37
N PRO A 393 19.82 -7.71 -18.25
CA PRO A 393 19.17 -6.94 -17.21
C PRO A 393 19.59 -7.41 -15.83
N VAL A 394 19.81 -6.44 -14.95
CA VAL A 394 20.18 -6.69 -13.57
C VAL A 394 18.90 -7.00 -12.80
N VAL A 395 18.77 -8.22 -12.28
CA VAL A 395 17.60 -8.61 -11.48
C VAL A 395 18.08 -9.13 -10.14
N LEU A 396 17.87 -8.31 -9.11
CA LEU A 396 18.30 -8.54 -7.73
C LEU A 396 17.24 -9.24 -6.91
N ILE A 397 15.98 -8.95 -7.23
CA ILE A 397 14.81 -9.51 -6.59
C ILE A 397 14.06 -10.28 -7.67
N PRO A 398 13.70 -11.56 -7.46
CA PRO A 398 12.86 -12.30 -8.40
C PRO A 398 11.63 -11.47 -8.77
N VAL A 399 11.30 -11.46 -10.05
CA VAL A 399 10.14 -10.73 -10.56
C VAL A 399 9.12 -11.74 -11.05
N SER A 400 7.88 -11.60 -10.58
CA SER A 400 6.73 -12.36 -11.09
C SER A 400 5.57 -11.41 -11.28
N PHE A 401 5.04 -11.33 -12.50
CA PHE A 401 3.82 -10.57 -12.77
C PHE A 401 3.00 -11.23 -13.87
N LEU A 402 1.70 -10.98 -13.83
CA LEU A 402 0.78 -11.44 -14.86
C LEU A 402 0.78 -10.48 -16.05
N MET A 403 0.71 -11.04 -17.25
CA MET A 403 0.34 -10.35 -18.48
C MET A 403 -0.76 -11.13 -19.20
N THR A 404 -1.46 -10.46 -20.11
CA THR A 404 -2.41 -11.13 -21.02
C THR A 404 -1.89 -11.04 -22.44
N VAL A 405 -1.95 -12.16 -23.17
CA VAL A 405 -1.45 -12.27 -24.55
C VAL A 405 -2.50 -12.88 -25.46
N GLY A 406 -2.35 -12.64 -26.77
CA GLY A 406 -3.22 -13.21 -27.79
C GLY A 406 -4.66 -12.66 -27.80
N ASN A 407 -5.51 -13.27 -28.64
CA ASN A 407 -6.87 -12.79 -28.88
C ASN A 407 -7.87 -13.20 -27.79
N ASN A 408 -7.52 -14.20 -26.96
CA ASN A 408 -8.35 -14.69 -25.88
C ASN A 408 -7.93 -14.14 -24.52
N PHE A 409 -6.98 -13.19 -24.49
CA PHE A 409 -6.38 -12.67 -23.25
C PHE A 409 -5.81 -13.78 -22.37
N ASP A 410 -5.11 -14.73 -22.99
CA ASP A 410 -4.54 -15.87 -22.30
C ASP A 410 -3.54 -15.38 -21.26
N GLU A 411 -3.62 -15.97 -20.07
CA GLU A 411 -2.79 -15.58 -18.93
C GLU A 411 -1.35 -16.05 -19.16
N CYS A 412 -0.42 -15.11 -19.08
CA CYS A 412 1.01 -15.37 -19.16
C CYS A 412 1.67 -14.82 -17.90
N ILE A 413 2.14 -15.72 -17.03
CA ILE A 413 2.93 -15.32 -15.86
C ILE A 413 4.37 -15.15 -16.32
N VAL A 414 4.83 -13.91 -16.34
CA VAL A 414 6.22 -13.57 -16.61
C VAL A 414 7.00 -13.75 -15.32
N LYS A 415 7.99 -14.66 -15.33
CA LYS A 415 8.94 -14.86 -14.23
C LYS A 415 10.34 -14.55 -14.70
N PHE A 416 11.12 -13.86 -13.88
CA PHE A 416 12.51 -13.56 -14.21
C PHE A 416 13.36 -13.41 -12.94
N GLY A 417 14.61 -13.87 -13.01
CA GLY A 417 15.51 -13.97 -11.86
C GLY A 417 15.41 -15.33 -11.15
N ASN A 418 16.48 -15.72 -10.46
CA ASN A 418 16.54 -16.95 -9.68
C ASN A 418 15.92 -16.71 -8.31
N SER A 419 15.16 -17.68 -7.78
CA SER A 419 14.70 -17.66 -6.38
C SER A 419 15.86 -17.38 -5.44
N ASP A 420 15.67 -16.46 -4.50
CA ASP A 420 16.72 -16.17 -3.54
C ASP A 420 16.90 -17.34 -2.58
N SER A 421 18.11 -17.51 -2.03
CA SER A 421 18.42 -18.65 -1.14
C SER A 421 17.60 -18.67 0.16
N PHE A 422 16.89 -17.57 0.46
CA PHE A 422 16.11 -17.38 1.67
C PHE A 422 14.59 -17.42 1.44
N ASN A 423 14.11 -17.54 0.19
CA ASN A 423 12.69 -17.47 -0.17
C ASN A 423 11.97 -16.28 0.49
N ASN A 424 12.57 -15.07 0.42
CA ASN A 424 12.02 -13.89 1.09
C ASN A 424 10.82 -13.27 0.36
N GLU A 425 10.55 -13.71 -0.87
CA GLU A 425 9.45 -13.23 -1.71
C GLU A 425 8.34 -14.28 -1.81
N ASP A 426 7.12 -13.90 -1.44
CA ASP A 426 5.90 -14.72 -1.57
C ASP A 426 4.99 -14.15 -2.67
N PHE A 427 4.95 -14.84 -3.81
CA PHE A 427 4.13 -14.46 -4.97
C PHE A 427 2.79 -15.19 -5.04
N ASP A 428 2.55 -16.16 -4.16
CA ASP A 428 1.43 -17.10 -4.28
C ASP A 428 0.15 -16.57 -3.62
N HIS A 429 0.25 -15.45 -2.88
CA HIS A 429 -0.86 -14.89 -2.09
C HIS A 429 -1.17 -13.42 -2.48
N PRO A 430 -2.05 -13.19 -3.47
CA PRO A 430 -2.44 -11.84 -3.89
C PRO A 430 -2.93 -10.96 -2.74
N GLY A 431 -2.44 -9.73 -2.67
CA GLY A 431 -2.79 -8.74 -1.65
C GLY A 431 -2.00 -8.84 -0.34
N GLN A 432 -1.25 -9.93 -0.11
CA GLN A 432 -0.26 -9.97 0.97
C GLN A 432 1.00 -9.19 0.56
N SER A 433 1.81 -8.80 1.55
CA SER A 433 3.17 -8.31 1.25
C SER A 433 3.94 -9.41 0.53
N VAL A 434 4.64 -9.08 -0.57
CA VAL A 434 5.52 -10.03 -1.27
C VAL A 434 6.82 -10.19 -0.49
N THR A 435 7.47 -9.08 -0.15
CA THR A 435 8.64 -9.04 0.74
C THR A 435 8.22 -9.43 2.16
N GLN A 436 8.84 -10.47 2.75
CA GLN A 436 8.49 -10.97 4.09
C GLN A 436 9.35 -10.38 5.20
N HIS A 437 10.64 -10.14 4.93
CA HIS A 437 11.57 -9.51 5.86
C HIS A 437 12.35 -8.37 5.20
N CYS A 438 12.74 -7.38 6.01
CA CYS A 438 13.63 -6.32 5.56
C CYS A 438 14.93 -6.89 4.99
N LYS A 439 15.33 -6.42 3.81
CA LYS A 439 16.52 -6.89 3.09
C LYS A 439 17.24 -5.70 2.45
N SER A 440 18.57 -5.69 2.53
CA SER A 440 19.40 -4.63 1.99
C SER A 440 20.06 -5.03 0.68
N TYR A 441 20.06 -4.12 -0.30
CA TYR A 441 20.74 -4.26 -1.58
C TYR A 441 21.80 -3.16 -1.68
N VAL A 442 23.07 -3.55 -1.80
CA VAL A 442 24.23 -2.64 -1.74
C VAL A 442 24.88 -2.53 -3.11
N PHE A 443 25.05 -1.30 -3.59
CA PHE A 443 25.64 -0.93 -4.87
C PHE A 443 26.87 -0.07 -4.69
N HIS A 444 27.82 -0.22 -5.61
CA HIS A 444 28.98 0.66 -5.70
C HIS A 444 28.67 1.77 -6.71
N LEU A 445 28.57 3.02 -6.24
CA LEU A 445 28.20 4.15 -7.11
C LEU A 445 29.34 4.57 -8.05
N ASN A 446 30.60 4.34 -7.65
CA ASN A 446 31.78 4.78 -8.39
C ASN A 446 32.79 3.62 -8.52
N ASP A 447 33.52 3.57 -9.64
CA ASP A 447 34.61 2.59 -9.91
C ASP A 447 35.73 2.58 -8.85
N THR A 448 35.79 3.61 -8.00
CA THR A 448 36.78 3.71 -6.91
C THR A 448 36.38 2.97 -5.63
N ASN A 449 35.20 2.34 -5.57
CA ASN A 449 34.65 1.62 -4.41
C ASN A 449 34.53 2.43 -3.10
N LYS A 450 34.56 3.76 -3.16
CA LYS A 450 34.56 4.62 -1.96
C LYS A 450 33.17 4.95 -1.40
N THR A 451 32.13 4.95 -2.24
CA THR A 451 30.76 5.28 -1.82
C THR A 451 29.84 4.13 -2.19
N LYS A 452 29.12 3.61 -1.19
CA LYS A 452 28.15 2.52 -1.37
C LYS A 452 26.74 3.06 -1.18
N LEU A 453 25.82 2.66 -2.06
CA LEU A 453 24.40 2.90 -1.89
C LEU A 453 23.75 1.64 -1.33
N ARG A 454 23.10 1.72 -0.18
CA ARG A 454 22.28 0.65 0.41
C ARG A 454 20.81 1.01 0.29
N ILE A 455 20.06 0.24 -0.50
CA ILE A 455 18.60 0.32 -0.55
C ILE A 455 18.03 -0.77 0.37
N ILE A 456 17.24 -0.37 1.35
CA ILE A 456 16.58 -1.24 2.32
C ILE A 456 15.15 -1.45 1.85
N ASP A 457 14.87 -2.65 1.35
CA ASP A 457 13.52 -3.11 1.04
C ASP A 457 12.82 -3.57 2.31
N THR A 458 11.53 -3.27 2.44
CA THR A 458 10.73 -3.62 3.62
C THR A 458 9.47 -4.37 3.24
N PRO A 459 8.88 -5.15 4.16
CA PRO A 459 7.51 -5.60 4.01
C PRO A 459 6.55 -4.42 3.78
N GLY A 460 5.50 -4.65 2.99
CA GLY A 460 4.41 -3.69 2.80
C GLY A 460 3.49 -3.62 3.99
N PHE A 461 2.82 -2.47 4.14
CA PHE A 461 1.72 -2.28 5.07
C PHE A 461 0.36 -2.38 4.34
N GLY A 462 -0.71 -2.63 5.09
CA GLY A 462 -2.04 -2.90 4.54
C GLY A 462 -2.16 -4.35 4.05
N ASP A 463 -1.55 -5.29 4.78
CA ASP A 463 -1.54 -6.71 4.46
C ASP A 463 -2.93 -7.35 4.65
N THR A 464 -3.37 -8.20 3.72
CA THR A 464 -4.66 -8.89 3.81
C THR A 464 -4.74 -9.88 4.98
N ARG A 465 -3.62 -10.25 5.60
CA ARG A 465 -3.56 -11.02 6.87
C ARG A 465 -4.05 -10.22 8.09
N GLY A 466 -4.21 -8.91 7.94
CA GLY A 466 -4.88 -8.03 8.92
C GLY A 466 -3.93 -7.32 9.89
N LEU A 467 -4.54 -6.57 10.81
CA LEU A 467 -3.87 -5.61 11.72
C LEU A 467 -2.65 -6.18 12.46
N ARG A 468 -2.77 -7.41 12.99
CA ARG A 468 -1.68 -8.05 13.75
C ARG A 468 -0.43 -8.28 12.90
N GLN A 469 -0.60 -8.58 11.62
CA GLN A 469 0.53 -8.76 10.71
C GLN A 469 1.19 -7.42 10.38
N ASP A 470 0.40 -6.37 10.16
CA ASP A 470 0.93 -5.02 9.95
C ASP A 470 1.70 -4.51 11.19
N ASP A 471 1.21 -4.78 12.40
CA ASP A 471 1.92 -4.46 13.64
C ASP A 471 3.26 -5.23 13.74
N ALA A 472 3.26 -6.52 13.40
CA ALA A 472 4.48 -7.33 13.37
C ALA A 472 5.48 -6.84 12.30
N ASN A 473 5.00 -6.49 11.11
CA ASN A 473 5.81 -5.92 10.03
C ASN A 473 6.43 -4.59 10.47
N MET A 474 5.62 -3.71 11.09
CA MET A 474 6.10 -2.42 11.58
C MET A 474 7.15 -2.59 12.66
N GLN A 475 6.92 -3.48 13.63
CA GLN A 475 7.90 -3.77 14.68
C GLN A 475 9.21 -4.28 14.09
N HIS A 476 9.15 -5.20 13.12
CA HIS A 476 10.34 -5.71 12.40
C HIS A 476 11.09 -4.59 11.66
N ILE A 477 10.38 -3.67 11.01
CA ILE A 477 10.96 -2.50 10.33
C ILE A 477 11.68 -1.59 11.33
N LEU A 478 11.05 -1.25 12.46
CA LEU A 478 11.63 -0.37 13.48
C LEU A 478 12.87 -0.99 14.12
N GLU A 479 12.84 -2.30 14.41
CA GLU A 479 13.99 -3.05 14.91
C GLU A 479 15.16 -3.01 13.92
N TYR A 480 14.88 -3.24 12.63
CA TYR A 480 15.89 -3.15 11.57
C TYR A 480 16.52 -1.76 11.48
N ILE A 481 15.70 -0.71 11.49
CA ILE A 481 16.16 0.68 11.46
C ILE A 481 17.03 0.98 12.68
N ASN A 482 16.65 0.51 13.88
CA ASN A 482 17.39 0.76 15.10
C ASN A 482 18.80 0.13 15.14
N GLU A 483 19.10 -0.83 14.25
CA GLU A 483 20.44 -1.39 14.09
C GLU A 483 21.34 -0.55 13.15
N LEU A 484 20.77 0.36 12.36
CA LEU A 484 21.51 1.27 11.49
C LEU A 484 22.14 2.41 12.27
N THR A 485 23.22 2.98 11.70
CA THR A 485 23.88 4.17 12.25
C THR A 485 23.16 5.46 11.86
N HIS A 486 22.70 5.52 10.61
CA HIS A 486 22.07 6.69 10.03
C HIS A 486 21.18 6.31 8.83
N LEU A 487 20.30 7.22 8.42
CA LEU A 487 19.51 7.18 7.19
C LEU A 487 19.75 8.44 6.37
N ASN A 488 19.91 8.32 5.06
CA ASN A 488 20.00 9.47 4.16
C ASN A 488 18.61 9.83 3.61
N ALA A 489 17.80 8.83 3.26
CA ALA A 489 16.45 9.03 2.78
C ALA A 489 15.48 7.98 3.33
N VAL A 490 14.26 8.43 3.63
CA VAL A 490 13.09 7.61 3.90
C VAL A 490 12.11 7.84 2.75
N CYS A 491 12.03 6.89 1.84
CA CYS A 491 11.21 6.99 0.63
C CYS A 491 9.85 6.30 0.85
N PHE A 492 8.78 7.09 0.83
CA PHE A 492 7.42 6.57 0.76
C PHE A 492 6.99 6.38 -0.69
N LEU A 493 6.83 5.13 -1.09
CA LEU A 493 6.33 4.74 -2.40
C LEU A 493 4.80 4.76 -2.42
N LEU A 494 4.24 5.44 -3.43
CA LEU A 494 2.81 5.69 -3.61
C LEU A 494 2.41 5.48 -5.07
N LYS A 495 1.15 5.12 -5.33
CA LYS A 495 0.56 5.25 -6.67
C LYS A 495 0.00 6.66 -6.85
N PRO A 496 0.07 7.29 -8.04
CA PRO A 496 -0.36 8.67 -8.28
C PRO A 496 -1.87 8.82 -8.53
N ASN A 497 -2.61 7.70 -8.56
CA ASN A 497 -4.05 7.64 -8.84
C ASN A 497 -4.84 7.03 -7.67
N ALA A 498 -4.32 7.15 -6.45
CA ALA A 498 -5.00 6.69 -5.26
C ALA A 498 -6.24 7.55 -5.02
N SER A 499 -7.39 6.92 -4.79
CA SER A 499 -8.64 7.63 -4.47
C SER A 499 -8.78 7.92 -2.97
N ARG A 500 -7.93 7.31 -2.13
CA ARG A 500 -7.89 7.43 -0.68
C ARG A 500 -6.45 7.21 -0.19
N ILE A 501 -6.06 7.86 0.91
CA ILE A 501 -4.85 7.50 1.66
C ILE A 501 -5.22 6.44 2.68
N ASN A 502 -4.43 5.38 2.75
CA ASN A 502 -4.64 4.31 3.71
C ASN A 502 -4.32 4.78 5.14
N SER A 503 -5.18 4.45 6.12
CA SER A 503 -4.96 4.76 7.53
C SER A 503 -3.67 4.14 8.08
N PHE A 504 -3.20 3.02 7.52
CA PHE A 504 -1.92 2.41 7.87
C PHE A 504 -0.71 3.26 7.48
N PHE A 505 -0.82 4.06 6.42
CA PHE A 505 0.22 5.02 6.06
C PHE A 505 0.49 6.00 7.21
N ILE A 506 -0.60 6.53 7.80
CA ILE A 506 -0.55 7.47 8.92
C ILE A 506 0.12 6.81 10.13
N ALA A 507 -0.30 5.58 10.46
CA ALA A 507 0.28 4.83 11.57
C ALA A 507 1.77 4.54 11.37
N CYS A 508 2.18 4.15 10.15
CA CYS A 508 3.56 3.86 9.79
C CYS A 508 4.44 5.11 9.90
N LEU A 509 4.04 6.21 9.25
CA LEU A 509 4.77 7.48 9.30
C LEU A 509 4.90 8.01 10.74
N THR A 510 3.84 7.87 11.53
CA THR A 510 3.85 8.29 12.92
C THR A 510 4.83 7.47 13.76
N GLN A 511 4.78 6.14 13.69
CA GLN A 511 5.68 5.27 14.45
C GLN A 511 7.14 5.44 14.03
N LEU A 512 7.38 5.72 12.74
CA LEU A 512 8.71 6.02 12.23
C LEU A 512 9.25 7.33 12.82
N LEU A 513 8.45 8.39 12.85
CA LEU A 513 8.84 9.66 13.46
C LEU A 513 8.95 9.58 14.99
N ASP A 514 8.17 8.72 15.64
CA ASP A 514 8.34 8.42 17.06
C ASP A 514 9.71 7.74 17.34
N LEU A 515 10.25 6.97 16.39
CA LEU A 515 11.59 6.37 16.47
C LEU A 515 12.72 7.35 16.10
N LEU A 516 12.58 8.05 14.98
CA LEU A 516 13.64 8.89 14.39
C LEU A 516 13.64 10.34 14.93
N GLY A 517 12.57 10.74 15.60
CA GLY A 517 12.40 12.10 16.08
C GLY A 517 12.03 13.10 14.97
N PRO A 518 11.79 14.37 15.35
CA PRO A 518 11.23 15.39 14.46
C PRO A 518 12.16 15.80 13.32
N ASN A 519 13.49 15.69 13.51
CA ASN A 519 14.48 16.13 12.53
C ASN A 519 14.51 15.24 11.28
N ALA A 520 14.07 13.98 11.39
CA ALA A 520 14.03 13.04 10.27
C ALA A 520 13.04 13.42 9.16
N ARG A 521 12.15 14.39 9.39
CA ARG A 521 11.17 14.86 8.40
C ARG A 521 11.82 15.42 7.15
N GLN A 522 13.01 16.01 7.26
CA GLN A 522 13.75 16.55 6.12
C GLN A 522 14.29 15.45 5.20
N ASN A 523 14.39 14.22 5.71
CA ASN A 523 14.84 13.05 4.97
C ASN A 523 13.68 12.27 4.34
N ILE A 524 12.43 12.72 4.52
CA ILE A 524 11.26 12.10 3.91
C ILE A 524 11.19 12.50 2.43
N VAL A 525 11.10 11.49 1.58
CA VAL A 525 11.00 11.59 0.13
C VAL A 525 9.75 10.85 -0.34
N PHE A 526 9.01 11.42 -1.28
CA PHE A 526 7.84 10.77 -1.88
C PHE A 526 8.18 10.25 -3.27
N CYS A 527 7.96 8.97 -3.50
CA CYS A 527 8.24 8.32 -4.78
C CYS A 527 6.93 7.79 -5.37
N PHE A 528 6.49 8.34 -6.50
CA PHE A 528 5.30 7.87 -7.19
C PHE A 528 5.68 6.83 -8.23
N THR A 529 5.21 5.60 -8.06
CA THR A 529 5.38 4.52 -9.05
C THR A 529 4.23 4.55 -10.05
N ASN A 530 4.45 4.07 -11.28
CA ASN A 530 3.44 4.05 -12.34
C ASN A 530 2.94 5.46 -12.76
N ALA A 531 3.84 6.45 -12.71
CA ALA A 531 3.54 7.86 -12.94
C ALA A 531 3.25 8.25 -14.40
N ARG A 532 3.47 7.34 -15.37
CA ARG A 532 3.21 7.59 -16.80
C ARG A 532 1.77 8.05 -17.08
N SER A 533 0.78 7.51 -16.36
CA SER A 533 -0.65 7.87 -16.54
C SER A 533 -1.06 9.23 -15.96
N THR A 534 -0.15 9.85 -15.20
CA THR A 534 -0.36 11.12 -14.50
C THR A 534 0.68 12.15 -14.92
N PHE A 535 1.16 12.09 -16.16
CA PHE A 535 2.11 13.07 -16.71
C PHE A 535 3.42 13.12 -15.91
N TYR A 536 3.84 12.02 -15.29
CA TYR A 536 4.97 12.00 -14.36
C TYR A 536 4.81 13.00 -13.20
N THR A 537 3.57 13.15 -12.73
CA THR A 537 3.21 13.93 -11.54
C THR A 537 2.57 13.04 -10.48
N PRO A 538 2.53 13.49 -9.21
CA PRO A 538 1.82 12.82 -8.11
C PRO A 538 0.32 12.58 -8.33
N GLY A 539 -0.28 13.20 -9.35
CA GLY A 539 -1.65 12.96 -9.78
C GLY A 539 -2.70 13.24 -8.71
N ASP A 540 -3.75 12.41 -8.70
CA ASP A 540 -4.91 12.53 -7.80
C ASP A 540 -4.53 12.22 -6.33
N THR A 541 -3.39 11.58 -6.09
CA THR A 541 -2.89 11.28 -4.73
C THR A 541 -2.33 12.53 -4.03
N ALA A 542 -1.81 13.50 -4.79
CA ALA A 542 -1.20 14.72 -4.26
C ALA A 542 -2.09 15.51 -3.26
N PRO A 543 -3.35 15.87 -3.59
CA PRO A 543 -4.23 16.60 -2.65
C PRO A 543 -4.53 15.79 -1.40
N LEU A 544 -4.73 14.47 -1.54
CA LEU A 544 -5.01 13.59 -0.41
C LEU A 544 -3.82 13.49 0.53
N LEU A 545 -2.62 13.39 -0.04
CA LEU A 545 -1.36 13.38 0.70
C LEU A 545 -1.16 14.73 1.41
N LYS A 546 -1.36 15.87 0.74
CA LYS A 546 -1.30 17.21 1.34
C LYS A 546 -2.24 17.34 2.54
N SER A 547 -3.50 16.97 2.37
CA SER A 547 -4.50 17.03 3.44
C SER A 547 -4.13 16.14 4.63
N MET A 548 -3.61 14.93 4.35
CA MET A 548 -3.16 14.01 5.39
C MET A 548 -1.91 14.54 6.12
N LEU A 549 -0.93 15.09 5.40
CA LEU A 549 0.27 15.68 6.00
C LEU A 549 -0.08 16.90 6.88
N GLN A 550 -1.01 17.75 6.43
CA GLN A 550 -1.51 18.89 7.20
C GLN A 550 -2.27 18.50 8.47
N SER A 551 -2.79 17.25 8.54
CA SER A 551 -3.49 16.75 9.73
C SER A 551 -2.53 16.41 10.88
N PHE A 552 -1.23 16.28 10.64
CA PHE A 552 -0.26 15.99 11.69
C PHE A 552 0.07 17.24 12.51
N SER A 553 0.08 17.06 13.83
CA SER A 553 0.42 18.13 14.78
C SER A 553 1.92 18.41 14.91
N PHE A 554 2.78 17.59 14.30
CA PHE A 554 4.21 17.58 14.63
C PHE A 554 5.06 18.54 13.77
N GLY A 555 4.50 19.21 12.76
CA GLY A 555 5.20 20.15 11.86
C GLY A 555 5.29 19.68 10.40
N ASP A 556 5.61 20.59 9.48
CA ASP A 556 5.49 20.37 8.04
C ASP A 556 6.54 19.37 7.50
N ILE A 557 6.07 18.22 7.05
CA ILE A 557 6.83 17.35 6.15
C ILE A 557 6.75 17.98 4.76
N PRO A 558 7.90 18.33 4.13
CA PRO A 558 7.86 18.96 2.82
C PRO A 558 7.21 18.02 1.81
N PHE A 559 6.29 18.54 1.01
CA PHE A 559 5.76 17.85 -0.16
C PHE A 559 5.84 18.81 -1.36
N ILE A 560 7.03 18.86 -1.94
CA ILE A 560 7.43 19.78 -3.00
C ILE A 560 8.21 19.02 -4.07
N LYS A 561 8.41 19.64 -5.25
CA LYS A 561 9.08 19.00 -6.39
C LYS A 561 10.48 18.48 -6.07
N GLN A 562 11.21 19.14 -5.18
CA GLN A 562 12.57 18.77 -4.82
C GLN A 562 12.65 17.41 -4.11
N ASN A 563 11.66 17.08 -3.26
CA ASN A 563 11.65 15.82 -2.51
C ASN A 563 10.57 14.83 -2.99
N THR A 564 10.09 15.01 -4.22
CA THR A 564 9.04 14.18 -4.81
C THR A 564 9.45 13.74 -6.21
N PHE A 565 9.52 12.43 -6.42
CA PHE A 565 10.02 11.83 -7.64
C PHE A 565 8.97 10.91 -8.27
N CYS A 566 8.84 10.96 -9.60
CA CYS A 566 7.79 10.23 -10.32
C CYS A 566 8.42 9.26 -11.33
N PHE A 567 8.33 7.96 -11.03
CA PHE A 567 8.93 6.88 -11.81
C PHE A 567 7.88 6.09 -12.60
N ASP A 568 8.29 5.54 -13.75
CA ASP A 568 7.54 4.49 -14.43
C ASP A 568 8.34 3.19 -14.41
N ASN A 569 7.82 2.17 -13.73
CA ASN A 569 8.50 0.87 -13.63
C ASN A 569 8.05 -0.08 -14.77
N GLU A 570 7.14 0.35 -15.64
CA GLU A 570 6.58 -0.48 -16.70
C GLU A 570 7.56 -0.69 -17.87
N SER A 571 8.48 0.24 -18.13
CA SER A 571 9.53 0.04 -19.15
C SER A 571 10.54 -1.05 -18.74
N PHE A 572 10.79 -1.22 -17.44
CA PHE A 572 11.50 -2.40 -16.92
C PHE A 572 10.69 -3.70 -17.09
N ARG A 573 9.38 -3.68 -16.80
CA ARG A 573 8.52 -4.86 -17.04
C ARG A 573 8.47 -5.25 -18.52
N TYR A 574 8.43 -4.25 -19.41
CA TYR A 574 8.52 -4.44 -20.86
C TYR A 574 9.82 -5.15 -21.25
N LEU A 575 10.97 -4.68 -20.76
CA LEU A 575 12.28 -5.31 -20.99
C LEU A 575 12.27 -6.78 -20.56
N VAL A 576 11.77 -7.08 -19.36
CA VAL A 576 11.68 -8.44 -18.84
C VAL A 576 10.71 -9.31 -19.65
N ALA A 577 9.58 -8.75 -20.09
CA ALA A 577 8.60 -9.44 -20.92
C ALA A 577 9.18 -9.84 -22.28
N ARG A 578 9.93 -8.94 -22.93
CA ARG A 578 10.63 -9.26 -24.20
C ARG A 578 11.64 -10.38 -24.04
N GLN A 579 12.37 -10.42 -22.92
CA GLN A 579 13.30 -11.51 -22.64
C GLN A 579 12.61 -12.86 -22.39
N ASN A 580 11.33 -12.82 -22.02
CA ASN A 580 10.45 -13.99 -21.95
C ASN A 580 9.72 -14.27 -23.27
N SER A 581 10.24 -13.76 -24.40
CA SER A 581 9.70 -13.97 -25.76
C SER A 581 8.27 -13.45 -25.97
N ILE A 582 7.85 -12.43 -25.20
CA ILE A 582 6.60 -11.71 -25.47
C ILE A 582 6.85 -10.68 -26.56
N GLU A 583 6.06 -10.76 -27.64
CA GLU A 583 6.15 -9.85 -28.78
C GLU A 583 5.38 -8.55 -28.52
N PHE A 584 5.98 -7.43 -28.95
CA PHE A 584 5.38 -6.10 -28.94
C PHE A 584 5.57 -5.47 -30.31
N ASN A 585 4.68 -4.55 -30.71
CA ASN A 585 4.81 -3.82 -31.96
C ASN A 585 5.76 -2.61 -31.81
N ASP A 586 6.15 -2.01 -32.93
CA ASP A 586 7.08 -0.87 -32.98
C ASP A 586 6.54 0.37 -32.23
N GLN A 587 5.21 0.56 -32.21
CA GLN A 587 4.58 1.67 -31.51
C GLN A 587 4.73 1.51 -30.00
N ASP A 588 4.56 0.29 -29.48
CA ASP A 588 4.77 -0.02 -28.08
C ASP A 588 6.25 0.16 -27.69
N TYR A 589 7.19 -0.26 -28.55
CA TYR A 589 8.62 -0.04 -28.32
C TYR A 589 8.95 1.45 -28.11
N SER A 590 8.48 2.33 -29.00
CA SER A 590 8.74 3.78 -28.90
C SER A 590 8.19 4.39 -27.61
N GLU A 591 7.03 3.94 -27.14
CA GLU A 591 6.47 4.39 -25.87
C GLU A 591 7.32 3.98 -24.66
N TYR A 592 7.86 2.75 -24.66
CA TYR A 592 8.68 2.24 -23.56
C TYR A 592 10.11 2.78 -23.59
N GLU A 593 10.66 3.06 -24.76
CA GLU A 593 11.96 3.73 -24.90
C GLU A 593 11.92 5.16 -24.31
N ASN A 594 10.82 5.87 -24.57
CA ASN A 594 10.57 7.18 -23.98
C ASN A 594 10.39 7.10 -22.45
N SER A 595 9.56 6.16 -21.96
CA SER A 595 9.38 5.90 -20.52
C SER A 595 10.70 5.55 -19.82
N TRP A 596 11.55 4.74 -20.46
CA TRP A 596 12.89 4.41 -19.98
C TRP A 596 13.73 5.67 -19.83
N SER A 597 13.80 6.50 -20.87
CA SER A 597 14.62 7.72 -20.88
C SER A 597 14.21 8.71 -19.78
N LYS A 598 12.90 8.89 -19.56
CA LYS A 598 12.37 9.70 -18.45
C LYS A 598 12.74 9.11 -17.09
N SER A 599 12.59 7.81 -16.93
CA SER A 599 12.90 7.12 -15.66
C SER A 599 14.40 7.08 -15.35
N VAL A 600 15.26 7.01 -16.36
CA VAL A 600 16.72 7.18 -16.23
C VAL A 600 17.07 8.58 -15.75
N THR A 601 16.48 9.60 -16.37
CA THR A 601 16.71 11.01 -15.98
C THR A 601 16.28 11.23 -14.54
N GLU A 602 15.07 10.79 -14.18
CA GLU A 602 14.52 10.91 -12.83
C GLU A 602 15.32 10.11 -11.79
N SER A 603 15.81 8.91 -12.15
CA SER A 603 16.64 8.08 -11.27
C SER A 603 17.99 8.74 -10.95
N ASN A 604 18.63 9.34 -11.95
CA ASN A 604 19.86 10.09 -11.75
C ASN A 604 19.62 11.37 -10.92
N HIS A 605 18.50 12.05 -11.14
CA HIS A 605 18.10 13.21 -10.36
C HIS A 605 17.83 12.84 -8.89
N PHE A 606 17.06 11.78 -8.64
CA PHE A 606 16.82 11.22 -7.31
C PHE A 606 18.12 10.84 -6.60
N LEU A 607 19.01 10.13 -7.29
CA LEU A 607 20.30 9.75 -6.71
C LEU A 607 21.14 10.99 -6.35
N SER A 608 21.19 11.99 -7.25
CA SER A 608 21.90 13.25 -7.00
C SER A 608 21.32 13.99 -5.79
N PHE A 609 19.99 14.08 -5.68
CA PHE A 609 19.29 14.71 -4.56
C PHE A 609 19.66 14.03 -3.24
N VAL A 610 19.55 12.70 -3.16
CA VAL A 610 19.89 11.94 -1.94
C VAL A 610 21.37 12.08 -1.57
N CYS A 611 22.27 12.06 -2.56
CA CYS A 611 23.71 12.11 -2.31
C CYS A 611 24.24 13.51 -1.98
N ARG A 612 23.60 14.58 -2.49
CA ARG A 612 24.16 15.94 -2.46
C ARG A 612 23.34 16.92 -1.63
N GLU A 613 22.04 16.71 -1.49
CA GLU A 613 21.14 17.68 -0.85
C GLU A 613 20.67 17.20 0.54
N LEU A 614 20.48 15.90 0.74
CA LEU A 614 20.06 15.35 2.02
C LEU A 614 21.25 15.18 2.98
N LYS A 615 21.07 15.66 4.22
CA LYS A 615 22.01 15.38 5.32
C LYS A 615 21.69 14.04 5.95
N SER A 616 22.71 13.24 6.23
CA SER A 616 22.56 11.96 6.93
C SER A 616 21.93 12.19 8.32
N HIS A 617 20.80 11.53 8.58
CA HIS A 617 20.09 11.55 9.85
C HIS A 617 20.62 10.44 10.76
N VAL A 618 21.26 10.80 11.86
CA VAL A 618 21.80 9.86 12.84
C VAL A 618 20.67 9.25 13.66
N ILE A 619 20.58 7.93 13.70
CA ILE A 619 19.49 7.24 14.43
C ILE A 619 19.76 7.24 15.94
N LYS A 620 21.02 7.06 16.34
CA LYS A 620 21.45 6.97 17.75
C LYS A 620 22.03 8.30 18.24
N ASP A 621 21.20 9.34 18.25
CA ASP A 621 21.57 10.67 18.77
C ASP A 621 21.53 10.71 20.32
N GLU A 622 22.07 11.77 20.93
CA GLU A 622 22.18 11.95 22.39
C GLU A 622 20.81 12.02 23.11
N SER A 623 19.74 12.44 22.41
CA SER A 623 18.37 12.40 22.94
C SER A 623 17.63 11.15 22.48
N GLN A 624 17.59 10.12 23.32
CA GLN A 624 16.85 8.89 23.01
C GLN A 624 15.34 9.16 22.93
N SER A 625 14.71 8.69 21.85
CA SER A 625 13.26 8.77 21.71
C SER A 625 12.57 7.74 22.61
N ILE A 626 11.30 7.99 22.96
CA ILE A 626 10.47 7.03 23.72
C ILE A 626 10.46 5.66 23.03
N LYS A 627 10.30 5.64 21.71
CA LYS A 627 10.24 4.39 20.93
C LYS A 627 11.59 3.66 20.94
N GLN A 628 12.72 4.37 20.93
CA GLN A 628 14.05 3.77 21.09
C GLN A 628 14.19 3.12 22.48
N THR A 629 13.76 3.81 23.54
CA THR A 629 13.76 3.27 24.90
C THR A 629 12.89 2.02 25.01
N GLN A 630 11.71 2.00 24.38
CA GLN A 630 10.85 0.81 24.32
C GLN A 630 11.57 -0.39 23.66
N LEU A 631 12.23 -0.18 22.52
CA LEU A 631 13.00 -1.23 21.84
C LEU A 631 14.17 -1.74 22.69
N GLN A 632 14.87 -0.84 23.39
CA GLN A 632 15.97 -1.22 24.30
C GLN A 632 15.48 -2.08 25.46
N ILE A 633 14.41 -1.67 26.13
CA ILE A 633 13.81 -2.42 27.24
C ILE A 633 13.39 -3.81 26.76
N SER A 634 12.71 -3.91 25.61
CA SER A 634 12.28 -5.19 25.03
C SER A 634 13.45 -6.17 24.86
N CYS A 635 14.61 -5.68 24.38
CA CYS A 635 15.82 -6.49 24.24
C CYS A 635 16.42 -6.93 25.59
N MET A 636 16.19 -6.16 26.67
CA MET A 636 16.76 -6.41 28.00
C MET A 636 15.92 -7.36 28.86
N ILE A 637 14.65 -7.61 28.53
CA ILE A 637 13.74 -8.47 29.30
C ILE A 637 14.39 -9.83 29.59
N ARG A 638 14.78 -10.56 28.54
CA ARG A 638 15.38 -11.89 28.69
C ARG A 638 16.74 -11.84 29.42
N PRO A 639 17.71 -10.98 29.05
CA PRO A 639 18.96 -10.82 29.80
C PRO A 639 18.79 -10.56 31.30
N MET A 640 17.86 -9.68 31.68
CA MET A 640 17.58 -9.36 33.09
C MET A 640 17.03 -10.58 33.82
N LEU A 641 16.00 -11.20 33.26
CA LEU A 641 15.29 -12.33 33.86
C LEU A 641 16.16 -13.58 33.99
N GLU A 642 16.98 -13.89 32.98
CA GLU A 642 17.93 -15.02 33.04
C GLU A 642 19.06 -14.77 34.04
N THR A 643 19.51 -13.51 34.17
CA THR A 643 20.50 -13.13 35.19
C THR A 643 19.91 -13.29 36.60
N MET A 644 18.67 -12.86 36.83
CA MET A 644 17.99 -13.04 38.14
C MET A 644 17.83 -14.52 38.49
N ARG A 645 17.43 -15.35 37.53
CA ARG A 645 17.36 -16.81 37.70
C ARG A 645 18.71 -17.40 38.11
N ASN A 646 19.78 -17.01 37.43
CA ASN A 646 21.11 -17.51 37.73
C ASN A 646 21.62 -17.05 39.11
N ILE A 647 21.32 -15.81 39.51
CA ILE A 647 21.61 -15.34 40.88
C ILE A 647 20.87 -16.19 41.91
N PHE A 648 19.58 -16.48 41.71
CA PHE A 648 18.84 -17.36 42.62
C PHE A 648 19.45 -18.77 42.70
N GLN A 649 19.80 -19.37 41.55
CA GLN A 649 20.46 -20.68 41.51
C GLN A 649 21.73 -20.70 42.35
N ASN A 650 22.60 -19.70 42.19
CA ASN A 650 23.86 -19.61 42.92
C ASN A 650 23.64 -19.35 44.42
N LEU A 651 22.70 -18.49 44.79
CA LEU A 651 22.36 -18.24 46.20
C LEU A 651 21.78 -19.48 46.89
N ILE A 652 20.97 -20.29 46.19
CA ILE A 652 20.43 -21.56 46.69
C ILE A 652 21.55 -22.57 46.84
N ALA A 653 22.41 -22.71 45.83
CA ALA A 653 23.55 -23.63 45.85
C ALA A 653 24.40 -23.42 47.11
N TRP A 654 24.76 -22.18 47.43
CA TRP A 654 25.60 -21.86 48.59
C TRP A 654 24.91 -22.08 49.94
N LYS A 655 23.60 -21.86 50.02
CA LYS A 655 22.85 -22.14 51.25
C LYS A 655 22.78 -23.63 51.57
N MET A 656 22.90 -24.48 50.55
CA MET A 656 22.63 -25.91 50.65
C MET A 656 23.84 -26.79 50.38
N ASP A 657 24.97 -26.22 49.93
CA ASP A 657 26.19 -26.94 49.60
C ASP A 657 27.44 -26.18 50.07
N THR A 658 28.35 -26.87 50.76
CA THR A 658 29.58 -26.30 51.34
C THR A 658 30.71 -26.16 50.31
N SER A 659 30.50 -26.61 49.08
CA SER A 659 31.49 -26.62 48.00
C SER A 659 31.81 -25.23 47.43
N ASN A 660 30.99 -24.20 47.69
CA ASN A 660 31.06 -22.87 47.06
C ASN A 660 31.10 -22.92 45.52
N GLY A 661 30.45 -23.92 44.92
CA GLY A 661 30.31 -24.01 43.47
C GLY A 661 29.35 -22.95 42.92
N SER A 662 29.52 -22.58 41.64
CA SER A 662 28.65 -21.62 40.96
C SER A 662 28.40 -22.02 39.50
N ILE A 663 27.22 -21.69 39.00
CA ILE A 663 26.84 -21.83 37.58
C ILE A 663 27.04 -20.47 36.91
N GLU A 664 27.83 -20.45 35.83
CA GLU A 664 27.99 -19.28 34.96
C GLU A 664 27.20 -19.47 33.67
N LEU A 665 26.55 -18.39 33.22
CA LEU A 665 25.82 -18.33 31.97
C LEU A 665 26.77 -17.87 30.84
N ASN A 666 26.75 -18.57 29.71
CA ASN A 666 27.56 -18.28 28.53
C ASN A 666 26.64 -18.06 27.32
N PRO A 667 26.36 -16.81 26.94
CA PRO A 667 25.57 -16.50 25.76
C PRO A 667 26.32 -16.90 24.50
N ILE A 668 25.74 -17.78 23.69
CA ILE A 668 26.26 -18.18 22.39
C ILE A 668 25.45 -17.46 21.32
N VAL A 669 26.15 -16.65 20.52
CA VAL A 669 25.59 -15.91 19.40
C VAL A 669 24.96 -16.86 18.39
N LEU A 670 23.74 -16.56 17.95
CA LEU A 670 23.12 -17.26 16.85
C LEU A 670 23.45 -16.57 15.54
N HIS A 671 23.62 -17.37 14.49
CA HIS A 671 23.95 -16.90 13.16
C HIS A 671 22.76 -16.92 12.21
N ARG A 672 21.55 -17.25 12.69
CA ARG A 672 20.32 -17.31 11.91
C ARG A 672 19.15 -16.90 12.79
N SER A 673 18.08 -16.42 12.17
CA SER A 673 16.82 -16.15 12.83
C SER A 673 16.31 -17.41 13.52
N ALA A 674 16.08 -17.32 14.83
CA ALA A 674 15.73 -18.47 15.63
C ALA A 674 14.75 -18.12 16.74
N ALA A 675 14.06 -19.15 17.24
CA ALA A 675 13.18 -19.05 18.39
C ALA A 675 13.30 -20.28 19.28
N VAL A 676 12.84 -20.17 20.52
CA VAL A 676 12.62 -21.33 21.39
C VAL A 676 11.13 -21.65 21.38
N CYS A 677 10.80 -22.91 21.10
CA CYS A 677 9.45 -23.43 21.28
C CYS A 677 9.26 -23.94 22.71
N TYR A 678 8.19 -23.52 23.38
CA TYR A 678 7.90 -23.98 24.74
C TYR A 678 7.21 -25.34 24.79
N THR A 679 6.61 -25.78 23.69
CA THR A 679 5.91 -27.07 23.59
C THR A 679 6.84 -28.22 23.22
N CYS A 680 7.94 -27.95 22.50
CA CYS A 680 8.82 -29.01 22.03
C CYS A 680 9.73 -29.57 23.15
N PRO A 681 10.07 -30.87 23.08
CA PRO A 681 11.06 -31.46 23.98
C PRO A 681 12.39 -30.73 23.87
N ARG A 682 12.99 -30.40 25.02
CA ARG A 682 14.26 -29.68 25.10
C ARG A 682 15.28 -30.50 25.88
N PRO A 683 16.58 -30.45 25.52
CA PRO A 683 17.61 -31.22 26.22
C PRO A 683 17.70 -30.80 27.69
N ILE A 684 17.70 -31.78 28.58
CA ILE A 684 17.90 -31.57 30.01
C ILE A 684 19.31 -32.02 30.37
N ILE A 685 20.06 -31.18 31.09
CA ILE A 685 21.38 -31.52 31.62
C ILE A 685 21.42 -31.38 33.14
N LYS A 686 22.30 -32.14 33.79
CA LYS A 686 22.63 -31.94 35.20
C LYS A 686 23.91 -31.13 35.31
N LEU A 687 23.85 -30.01 36.04
CA LEU A 687 25.00 -29.14 36.28
C LEU A 687 25.13 -28.86 37.78
N GLY A 688 26.19 -29.39 38.38
CA GLY A 688 26.28 -29.50 39.83
C GLY A 688 25.08 -30.27 40.39
N LYS A 689 24.30 -29.63 41.27
CA LYS A 689 23.09 -30.20 41.88
C LYS A 689 21.78 -29.74 41.20
N PHE A 690 21.85 -28.92 40.15
CA PHE A 690 20.67 -28.46 39.40
C PHE A 690 20.47 -29.28 38.13
N TRP A 691 19.21 -29.51 37.76
CA TRP A 691 18.84 -29.82 36.39
C TRP A 691 18.55 -28.52 35.65
N ILE A 692 18.91 -28.47 34.37
CA ILE A 692 18.74 -27.28 33.51
C ILE A 692 18.18 -27.73 32.17
N ILE A 693 17.11 -27.07 31.73
CA ILE A 693 16.61 -27.17 30.35
C ILE A 693 17.47 -26.26 29.47
N LYS A 694 18.20 -26.85 28.52
CA LYS A 694 18.97 -26.08 27.53
C LYS A 694 18.05 -25.46 26.48
N ASP A 695 18.46 -24.30 26.00
CA ASP A 695 17.87 -23.72 24.80
C ASP A 695 18.08 -24.68 23.61
N PHE A 696 17.00 -24.97 22.91
CA PHE A 696 17.03 -25.68 21.63
C PHE A 696 16.45 -24.75 20.56
N PRO A 697 17.31 -23.98 19.85
CA PRO A 697 16.84 -23.02 18.87
C PRO A 697 16.20 -23.72 17.67
N HIS A 698 14.99 -23.33 17.36
CA HIS A 698 14.31 -23.63 16.11
C HIS A 698 14.66 -22.54 15.09
N GLU A 699 15.01 -22.93 13.87
CA GLU A 699 15.21 -21.97 12.78
C GLU A 699 13.83 -21.47 12.30
N ILE A 700 13.64 -20.14 12.31
CA ILE A 700 12.36 -19.50 11.99
C ILE A 700 12.57 -18.36 11.00
N GLN A 701 11.75 -18.33 9.96
CA GLN A 701 11.53 -17.17 9.10
C GLN A 701 10.11 -16.64 9.31
N ASN A 702 9.15 -17.14 8.52
CA ASN A 702 7.72 -16.89 8.67
C ASN A 702 7.00 -18.00 9.46
N THR A 703 7.49 -19.23 9.35
CA THR A 703 7.02 -20.40 10.08
C THR A 703 8.20 -21.12 10.71
N CYS A 704 7.91 -21.99 11.67
CA CYS A 704 8.93 -22.85 12.26
C CYS A 704 9.19 -24.04 11.33
N TYR A 705 10.44 -24.21 10.87
CA TYR A 705 10.83 -25.39 10.10
C TYR A 705 11.21 -26.58 10.98
N SER A 706 11.34 -26.35 12.28
CA SER A 706 11.80 -27.35 13.25
C SER A 706 10.63 -28.09 13.93
N CYS A 707 9.42 -27.54 13.93
CA CYS A 707 8.23 -28.21 14.47
C CYS A 707 6.92 -27.66 13.89
N ALA A 708 5.82 -28.40 14.08
CA ALA A 708 4.47 -28.01 13.66
C ALA A 708 3.68 -27.22 14.72
N CYS A 709 4.34 -26.74 15.78
CA CYS A 709 3.67 -25.97 16.83
C CYS A 709 3.22 -24.59 16.30
N PRO A 710 2.11 -24.03 16.81
CA PRO A 710 1.67 -22.69 16.43
C PRO A 710 2.76 -21.63 16.66
N SER A 711 2.73 -20.56 15.86
CA SER A 711 3.75 -19.49 15.92
C SER A 711 3.76 -18.75 17.27
N ASP A 712 2.62 -18.67 17.95
CA ASP A 712 2.51 -18.08 19.30
C ASP A 712 3.23 -18.88 20.39
N GLN A 713 3.61 -20.13 20.13
CA GLN A 713 4.42 -20.97 21.02
C GLN A 713 5.94 -20.74 20.87
N HIS A 714 6.35 -19.85 19.96
CA HIS A 714 7.74 -19.58 19.63
C HIS A 714 8.15 -18.18 20.05
N ILE A 715 9.14 -18.08 20.94
CA ILE A 715 9.74 -16.79 21.31
C ILE A 715 11.07 -16.64 20.60
N ARG A 716 11.19 -15.58 19.80
CA ARG A 716 12.42 -15.26 19.07
C ARG A 716 13.58 -15.05 20.04
N ILE A 717 14.75 -15.55 19.66
CA ILE A 717 15.98 -15.44 20.45
C ILE A 717 17.15 -15.05 19.56
N ASP A 718 17.95 -14.08 20.03
CA ASP A 718 19.17 -13.65 19.35
C ASP A 718 20.39 -14.49 19.76
N TYR A 719 20.33 -15.16 20.92
CA TYR A 719 21.39 -16.00 21.47
C TYR A 719 20.80 -17.21 22.18
N LYS A 720 21.58 -18.30 22.29
CA LYS A 720 21.27 -19.43 23.17
C LYS A 720 22.15 -19.38 24.41
N LEU A 721 21.63 -19.78 25.57
CA LEU A 721 22.42 -19.90 26.79
C LEU A 721 23.05 -21.28 26.89
N ASP A 722 24.37 -21.30 27.03
CA ASP A 722 25.11 -22.45 27.54
C ASP A 722 25.60 -22.20 28.96
N TYR A 723 26.03 -23.25 29.64
CA TYR A 723 26.25 -23.21 31.08
C TYR A 723 27.56 -23.90 31.45
N THR A 724 28.35 -23.25 32.31
CA THR A 724 29.58 -23.82 32.88
C THR A 724 29.45 -23.91 34.40
N TYR A 725 30.00 -24.99 34.97
CA TYR A 725 30.06 -25.17 36.42
C TYR A 725 31.47 -24.90 36.92
N CYS A 726 31.59 -24.03 37.91
CA CYS A 726 32.83 -23.80 38.65
C CYS A 726 32.72 -24.50 40.01
N GLU A 727 33.62 -25.43 40.31
CA GLU A 727 33.60 -26.21 41.56
C GLU A 727 33.96 -25.38 42.81
N ARG A 728 34.80 -24.34 42.66
CA ARG A 728 35.17 -23.42 43.75
C ARG A 728 35.36 -22.01 43.20
N CYS A 729 34.53 -21.08 43.66
CA CYS A 729 34.57 -19.70 43.19
C CYS A 729 35.09 -18.77 44.33
N PRO A 730 36.40 -18.43 44.36
CA PRO A 730 37.02 -17.74 45.49
C PRO A 730 36.66 -16.24 45.62
N ASN A 731 36.04 -15.64 44.60
CA ASN A 731 35.81 -14.19 44.52
C ASN A 731 34.32 -13.78 44.52
N THR A 732 33.40 -14.64 44.95
CA THR A 732 31.96 -14.35 44.82
C THR A 732 31.35 -13.71 46.07
N ASN A 733 30.87 -12.47 45.92
CA ASN A 733 30.27 -11.68 47.01
C ASN A 733 28.74 -11.86 47.05
N GLN A 734 28.24 -12.61 48.05
CA GLN A 734 26.80 -12.88 48.18
C GLN A 734 25.96 -11.60 48.38
N GLU A 735 26.50 -10.62 49.10
CA GLU A 735 25.80 -9.35 49.34
C GLU A 735 25.69 -8.53 48.05
N GLU A 736 26.71 -8.56 47.21
CA GLU A 736 26.67 -7.92 45.88
C GLU A 736 25.63 -8.56 44.97
N MET A 737 25.53 -9.90 44.97
CA MET A 737 24.48 -10.61 44.23
C MET A 737 23.07 -10.26 44.71
N LYS A 738 22.85 -10.19 46.03
CA LYS A 738 21.55 -9.76 46.59
C LYS A 738 21.20 -8.34 46.19
N LYS A 739 22.16 -7.41 46.25
CA LYS A 739 21.98 -6.02 45.80
C LYS A 739 21.66 -5.96 44.31
N SER A 740 22.38 -6.71 43.48
CA SER A 740 22.10 -6.81 42.05
C SER A 740 20.70 -7.36 41.79
N LEU A 741 20.28 -8.40 42.51
CA LEU A 741 18.96 -8.98 42.36
C LEU A 741 17.84 -7.98 42.70
N ASP A 742 17.99 -7.21 43.79
CA ASP A 742 17.04 -6.17 44.19
C ASP A 742 16.94 -5.04 43.16
N LEU A 743 18.07 -4.62 42.60
CA LEU A 743 18.11 -3.64 41.50
C LEU A 743 17.39 -4.14 40.24
N LEU A 744 17.71 -5.36 39.77
CA LEU A 744 17.09 -5.95 38.58
C LEU A 744 15.58 -6.12 38.75
N PHE A 745 15.16 -6.48 39.96
CA PHE A 745 13.76 -6.61 40.32
C PHE A 745 13.02 -5.27 40.21
N ARG A 746 13.52 -4.22 40.87
CA ARG A 746 12.90 -2.88 40.81
C ARG A 746 12.85 -2.36 39.38
N ALA A 747 13.97 -2.51 38.66
CA ALA A 747 14.04 -2.09 37.27
C ALA A 747 13.06 -2.82 36.36
N SER A 748 12.81 -4.11 36.59
CA SER A 748 11.82 -4.87 35.82
C SER A 748 10.41 -4.27 35.98
N ALA A 749 10.02 -3.90 37.21
CA ALA A 749 8.72 -3.29 37.47
C ALA A 749 8.61 -1.89 36.87
N GLU A 750 9.64 -1.04 37.03
CA GLU A 750 9.67 0.30 36.44
C GLU A 750 9.63 0.26 34.91
N PHE A 751 10.39 -0.64 34.29
CA PHE A 751 10.38 -0.84 32.84
C PHE A 751 9.03 -1.32 32.33
N ALA A 752 8.42 -2.32 32.97
CA ALA A 752 7.10 -2.79 32.58
C ALA A 752 6.05 -1.70 32.73
N TYR A 753 6.06 -0.97 33.84
CA TYR A 753 5.16 0.15 34.08
C TYR A 753 5.34 1.24 33.00
N PHE A 754 6.57 1.62 32.68
CA PHE A 754 6.86 2.54 31.59
C PHE A 754 6.31 2.03 30.24
N LEU A 755 6.58 0.78 29.89
CA LEU A 755 6.08 0.18 28.65
C LEU A 755 4.55 0.20 28.57
N MET A 756 3.84 -0.10 29.65
CA MET A 756 2.37 -0.14 29.67
C MET A 756 1.70 1.24 29.64
N ASN A 757 2.41 2.31 30.06
CA ASN A 757 1.85 3.65 30.22
C ASN A 757 2.27 4.65 29.12
N VAL A 758 3.19 4.28 28.24
CA VAL A 758 3.54 5.09 27.06
C VAL A 758 2.42 5.03 26.01
N ALA A 759 2.16 6.14 25.31
CA ALA A 759 1.20 6.17 24.22
C ALA A 759 1.58 5.17 23.10
N ARG A 760 0.58 4.44 22.57
CA ARG A 760 0.73 3.49 21.45
C ARG A 760 1.62 2.27 21.72
N SER A 761 1.75 1.85 22.98
CA SER A 761 2.30 0.53 23.35
C SER A 761 1.19 -0.49 23.59
N SER A 762 1.56 -1.78 23.60
CA SER A 762 0.68 -2.81 24.16
C SER A 762 0.51 -2.57 25.66
N LYS A 763 -0.71 -2.78 26.17
CA LYS A 763 -0.98 -2.84 27.62
C LYS A 763 -0.53 -4.16 28.25
N ASP A 764 -0.02 -5.09 27.45
CA ASP A 764 0.45 -6.38 27.93
C ASP A 764 1.75 -6.23 28.72
N ASP A 765 1.78 -6.85 29.90
CA ASP A 765 2.97 -6.92 30.72
C ASP A 765 3.96 -7.97 30.16
N SER A 766 4.88 -7.49 29.33
CA SER A 766 5.90 -8.33 28.70
C SER A 766 6.82 -9.01 29.72
N PHE A 767 7.11 -8.39 30.87
CA PHE A 767 7.95 -9.00 31.91
C PHE A 767 7.20 -10.13 32.60
N LEU A 768 5.94 -9.93 32.96
CA LEU A 768 5.11 -10.95 33.59
C LEU A 768 4.97 -12.20 32.71
N ILE A 769 4.72 -12.03 31.40
CA ILE A 769 4.65 -13.14 30.44
C ILE A 769 5.95 -13.98 30.51
N HIS A 770 7.11 -13.34 30.48
CA HIS A 770 8.39 -14.04 30.53
C HIS A 770 8.68 -14.67 31.90
N ILE A 771 8.27 -14.05 33.01
CA ILE A 771 8.37 -14.61 34.36
C ILE A 771 7.53 -15.89 34.47
N VAL A 772 6.28 -15.86 34.00
CA VAL A 772 5.38 -17.02 34.00
C VAL A 772 5.98 -18.17 33.18
N HIS A 773 6.49 -17.89 31.98
CA HIS A 773 7.17 -18.90 31.16
C HIS A 773 8.42 -19.47 31.83
N MET A 774 9.19 -18.64 32.54
CA MET A 774 10.36 -19.09 33.29
C MET A 774 9.99 -20.02 34.44
N ILE A 775 8.95 -19.68 35.22
CA ILE A 775 8.44 -20.52 36.31
C ILE A 775 7.94 -21.85 35.77
N SER A 776 7.12 -21.82 34.70
CA SER A 776 6.63 -23.04 34.05
C SER A 776 7.79 -23.95 33.64
N ARG A 777 8.82 -23.39 33.00
CA ARG A 777 10.02 -24.11 32.58
C ARG A 777 10.74 -24.80 33.75
N GLU A 778 10.90 -24.12 34.88
CA GLU A 778 11.57 -24.72 36.05
C GLU A 778 10.66 -25.73 36.78
N ASN A 779 9.34 -25.57 36.70
CA ASN A 779 8.38 -26.50 37.28
C ASN A 779 8.37 -27.85 36.56
N ASP A 780 8.57 -27.87 35.24
CA ASP A 780 8.70 -29.09 34.45
C ASP A 780 9.81 -30.01 34.99
N LEU A 781 10.93 -29.43 35.44
CA LEU A 781 12.06 -30.15 36.04
C LEU A 781 11.76 -30.73 37.43
N CYS A 782 10.74 -30.22 38.12
CA CYS A 782 10.37 -30.67 39.47
C CYS A 782 9.48 -31.92 39.47
N THR A 783 9.19 -32.49 38.30
CA THR A 783 8.39 -33.71 38.14
C THR A 783 9.26 -34.88 37.65
N GLY A 784 8.78 -36.11 37.81
CA GLY A 784 9.44 -37.30 37.26
C GLY A 784 10.88 -37.55 37.78
N GLU A 785 11.76 -38.01 36.89
CA GLU A 785 13.14 -38.44 37.20
C GLU A 785 14.10 -37.28 37.50
N THR A 786 13.75 -36.06 37.13
CA THR A 786 14.58 -34.85 37.36
C THR A 786 14.24 -34.15 38.67
N ARG A 787 13.25 -34.64 39.42
CA ARG A 787 12.83 -34.01 40.68
C ARG A 787 14.00 -33.94 41.67
N ASN A 788 14.35 -32.72 42.08
CA ASN A 788 15.32 -32.47 43.14
C ASN A 788 14.93 -31.25 43.99
N GLU A 789 15.48 -31.16 45.19
CA GLU A 789 15.18 -30.09 46.15
C GLU A 789 15.67 -28.70 45.68
N MET A 790 16.76 -28.65 44.90
CA MET A 790 17.37 -27.41 44.42
C MET A 790 16.47 -26.68 43.41
N ASN A 791 15.97 -27.40 42.40
CA ASN A 791 15.04 -26.88 41.40
C ASN A 791 13.69 -26.51 42.06
N SER A 792 13.20 -27.29 43.03
CA SER A 792 11.97 -26.93 43.77
C SER A 792 12.13 -25.60 44.53
N LYS A 793 13.26 -25.39 45.21
CA LYS A 793 13.55 -24.10 45.88
C LYS A 793 13.75 -22.95 44.90
N LEU A 794 14.26 -23.22 43.69
CA LEU A 794 14.34 -22.20 42.64
C LEU A 794 12.95 -21.77 42.20
N VAL A 795 12.03 -22.72 41.96
CA VAL A 795 10.63 -22.42 41.65
C VAL A 795 9.98 -21.58 42.75
N GLU A 796 10.16 -21.94 44.02
CA GLU A 796 9.67 -21.14 45.16
C GLU A 796 10.19 -19.70 45.11
N LYS A 797 11.50 -19.50 44.86
CA LYS A 797 12.09 -18.17 44.76
C LYS A 797 11.60 -17.37 43.55
N LEU A 798 11.33 -18.01 42.43
CA LEU A 798 10.75 -17.36 41.26
C LEU A 798 9.27 -17.00 41.48
N MET A 799 8.50 -17.82 42.20
CA MET A 799 7.13 -17.48 42.61
C MET A 799 7.11 -16.30 43.59
N GLU A 800 8.01 -16.27 44.57
CA GLU A 800 8.20 -15.11 45.45
C GLU A 800 8.55 -13.84 44.65
N LEU A 801 9.41 -13.97 43.63
CA LEU A 801 9.75 -12.87 42.73
C LEU A 801 8.52 -12.34 41.99
N MET A 802 7.72 -13.24 41.41
CA MET A 802 6.50 -12.87 40.67
C MET A 802 5.49 -12.14 41.57
N ALA A 803 5.25 -12.65 42.78
CA ALA A 803 4.34 -12.01 43.74
C ALA A 803 4.82 -10.61 44.14
N ARG A 804 6.11 -10.46 44.44
CA ARG A 804 6.71 -9.15 44.74
C ARG A 804 6.61 -8.20 43.53
N TYR A 805 6.84 -8.72 42.33
CA TYR A 805 6.82 -7.93 41.10
C TYR A 805 5.43 -7.34 40.86
N GLN A 806 4.40 -8.19 40.97
CA GLN A 806 3.01 -7.76 40.85
C GLN A 806 2.64 -6.71 41.92
N GLN A 807 3.06 -6.93 43.18
CA GLN A 807 2.86 -5.94 44.25
C GLN A 807 3.54 -4.59 43.93
N SER A 808 4.70 -4.61 43.27
CA SER A 808 5.42 -3.39 42.88
C SER A 808 4.70 -2.65 41.76
N ILE A 809 4.20 -3.36 40.74
CA ILE A 809 3.35 -2.79 39.69
C ILE A 809 2.10 -2.14 40.29
N GLU A 810 1.38 -2.84 41.17
CA GLU A 810 0.20 -2.29 41.84
C GLU A 810 0.53 -1.02 42.65
N THR A 811 1.71 -0.95 43.24
CA THR A 811 2.15 0.23 44.00
C THR A 811 2.42 1.41 43.08
N LEU A 812 3.12 1.19 41.96
CA LEU A 812 3.38 2.20 40.93
C LEU A 812 2.06 2.73 40.32
N GLU A 813 1.10 1.84 40.07
CA GLU A 813 -0.25 2.19 39.58
C GLU A 813 -1.03 3.04 40.60
N ARG A 814 -1.03 2.65 41.88
CA ARG A 814 -1.71 3.42 42.94
C ARG A 814 -1.11 4.81 43.14
N ASN A 815 0.21 4.93 43.02
CA ASN A 815 0.91 6.19 43.20
C ASN A 815 0.82 7.12 41.97
N GLN A 816 0.31 6.63 40.84
CA GLN A 816 0.33 7.34 39.55
C GLN A 816 1.72 7.88 39.20
N GLU A 817 2.76 7.08 39.46
CA GLU A 817 4.13 7.52 39.24
C GLU A 817 4.41 7.69 37.75
N HIS A 818 4.62 8.91 37.29
CA HIS A 818 5.08 9.15 35.92
C HIS A 818 6.57 8.89 35.81
N SER A 819 6.97 7.74 35.27
CA SER A 819 8.37 7.46 34.95
C SER A 819 8.86 8.44 33.89
N ASN A 820 9.76 9.35 34.26
CA ASN A 820 10.42 10.25 33.32
C ASN A 820 11.32 9.42 32.39
N LEU A 821 11.30 9.72 31.08
CA LEU A 821 12.14 9.08 30.08
C LEU A 821 13.63 9.11 30.45
N ASN A 822 14.10 10.20 31.04
CA ASN A 822 15.50 10.34 31.48
C ASN A 822 15.84 9.36 32.61
N ASP A 823 14.95 9.17 33.56
CA ASP A 823 15.16 8.26 34.69
C ASP A 823 15.20 6.81 34.20
N ILE A 824 14.31 6.46 33.28
CA ILE A 824 14.30 5.14 32.62
C ILE A 824 15.60 4.92 31.85
N ASN A 825 16.08 5.92 31.11
CA ASN A 825 17.35 5.80 30.36
C ASN A 825 18.56 5.66 31.31
N VAL A 826 18.60 6.40 32.42
CA VAL A 826 19.64 6.24 33.47
C VAL A 826 19.57 4.83 34.07
N LEU A 827 18.37 4.31 34.30
CA LEU A 827 18.17 2.95 34.80
C LEU A 827 18.67 1.91 33.79
N ILE A 828 18.36 2.06 32.49
CA ILE A 828 18.91 1.21 31.42
C ILE A 828 20.44 1.18 31.48
N GLN A 829 21.09 2.34 31.55
CA GLN A 829 22.55 2.42 31.64
C GLN A 829 23.11 1.76 32.91
N THR A 830 22.38 1.87 34.03
CA THR A 830 22.75 1.25 35.30
C THR A 830 22.68 -0.28 35.20
N ILE A 831 21.61 -0.81 34.60
CA ILE A 831 21.41 -2.26 34.41
C ILE A 831 22.45 -2.81 33.42
N TYR A 832 22.83 -2.06 32.38
CA TYR A 832 23.85 -2.45 31.42
C TYR A 832 25.24 -2.66 32.05
N LYS A 833 25.53 -2.04 33.20
CA LYS A 833 26.80 -2.23 33.93
C LYS A 833 26.92 -3.60 34.59
N ASN A 834 25.83 -4.37 34.72
CA ASN A 834 25.91 -5.74 35.20
C ASN A 834 26.67 -6.61 34.18
N PRO A 835 27.80 -7.25 34.55
CA PRO A 835 28.65 -7.97 33.58
C PRO A 835 27.93 -9.09 32.82
N MET A 836 26.99 -9.77 33.48
CA MET A 836 26.23 -10.88 32.87
C MET A 836 25.19 -10.37 31.87
N ILE A 837 24.56 -9.24 32.18
CA ILE A 837 23.65 -8.57 31.24
C ILE A 837 24.43 -8.02 30.05
N GLN A 838 25.59 -7.39 30.29
CA GLN A 838 26.45 -6.89 29.23
C GLN A 838 26.84 -8.00 28.24
N LYS A 839 27.31 -9.16 28.73
CA LYS A 839 27.63 -10.33 27.87
C LYS A 839 26.44 -10.75 27.00
N GLN A 840 25.23 -10.79 27.55
CA GLN A 840 24.02 -11.14 26.79
C GLN A 840 23.63 -10.07 25.77
N MET A 841 23.71 -8.78 26.14
CA MET A 841 23.42 -7.67 25.25
C MET A 841 24.41 -7.57 24.09
N ASP A 842 25.68 -7.87 24.33
CA ASP A 842 26.71 -7.92 23.30
C ASP A 842 26.44 -9.09 22.32
N ALA A 843 25.99 -10.23 22.83
CA ALA A 843 25.56 -11.35 21.99
C ALA A 843 24.34 -11.02 21.12
N ILE A 844 23.35 -10.29 21.67
CA ILE A 844 22.19 -9.77 20.91
C ILE A 844 22.68 -8.88 19.76
N LYS A 845 23.50 -7.87 20.07
CA LYS A 845 24.03 -6.92 19.07
C LYS A 845 24.84 -7.64 17.98
N GLN A 846 25.64 -8.63 18.36
CA GLN A 846 26.44 -9.39 17.41
C GLN A 846 25.57 -10.27 16.51
N SER A 847 24.58 -10.97 17.08
CA SER A 847 23.62 -11.80 16.33
C SER A 847 22.86 -10.99 15.29
N ARG A 848 22.26 -9.86 15.70
CA ARG A 848 21.52 -8.98 14.79
C ARG A 848 22.36 -8.42 13.66
N LYS A 849 23.60 -8.02 13.94
CA LYS A 849 24.55 -7.60 12.89
C LYS A 849 24.86 -8.71 11.89
N ILE A 850 25.03 -9.95 12.36
CA ILE A 850 25.28 -11.11 11.51
C ILE A 850 24.06 -11.41 10.64
N ILE A 851 22.87 -11.46 11.23
CA ILE A 851 21.61 -11.71 10.51
C ILE A 851 21.38 -10.60 9.49
N MET A 852 21.50 -9.33 9.87
CA MET A 852 21.34 -8.20 8.96
C MET A 852 22.31 -8.29 7.76
N LYS A 853 23.55 -8.72 7.97
CA LYS A 853 24.53 -8.95 6.90
C LYS A 853 24.19 -10.14 5.99
N GLN A 854 23.50 -11.16 6.50
CA GLN A 854 23.00 -12.27 5.67
C GLN A 854 21.84 -11.83 4.76
N TYR A 855 21.03 -10.90 5.25
CA TYR A 855 19.99 -10.23 4.46
C TYR A 855 20.55 -9.00 3.72
N GLU A 856 21.85 -8.96 3.44
CA GLU A 856 22.49 -7.95 2.60
C GLU A 856 23.02 -8.61 1.32
N CYS A 857 22.58 -8.11 0.17
CA CYS A 857 23.06 -8.52 -1.15
C CYS A 857 23.97 -7.43 -1.70
N GLU A 858 25.26 -7.72 -1.85
CA GLU A 858 26.24 -6.78 -2.41
C GLU A 858 26.41 -7.04 -3.91
N PHE A 859 26.14 -6.01 -4.71
CA PHE A 859 26.32 -6.02 -6.15
C PHE A 859 27.58 -5.24 -6.52
N LEU A 860 28.50 -5.90 -7.21
CA LEU A 860 29.67 -5.27 -7.82
C LEU A 860 29.24 -4.82 -9.22
N ASN A 861 29.22 -3.51 -9.45
CA ASN A 861 29.09 -2.97 -10.80
C ASN A 861 30.37 -3.33 -11.57
N ASP A 862 30.39 -4.46 -12.27
CA ASP A 862 31.41 -4.74 -13.28
C ASP A 862 31.16 -3.84 -14.49
N SER A 863 31.60 -2.58 -14.37
CA SER A 863 31.60 -1.57 -15.44
C SER A 863 32.51 -1.95 -16.62
N THR A 864 33.17 -3.11 -16.57
CA THR A 864 34.02 -3.68 -17.61
C THR A 864 33.26 -4.28 -18.79
N ASN A 865 31.98 -4.64 -18.67
CA ASN A 865 31.21 -5.21 -19.79
C ASN A 865 30.60 -4.16 -20.73
N ALA A 866 30.64 -2.86 -20.40
CA ALA A 866 30.06 -1.80 -21.25
C ALA A 866 31.07 -1.14 -22.22
N LYS A 867 32.34 -1.56 -22.22
CA LYS A 867 33.40 -0.97 -23.07
C LYS A 867 34.01 -1.92 -24.11
N THR A 868 33.52 -3.16 -24.21
CA THR A 868 33.97 -4.13 -25.22
C THR A 868 32.80 -4.89 -25.82
N SER A 869 32.00 -4.20 -26.62
CA SER A 869 31.23 -4.79 -27.74
C SER A 869 30.85 -3.70 -28.72
#